data_AF-A0A8B6C508-F1
#
_entry.id   AF-A0A8B6C508-F1
#
_cell.length_a   1.000
_cell.length_b   1.000
_cell.length_c   1.000
_cell.angle_alpha   90.00
_cell.angle_beta   90.00
_cell.angle_gamma   90.00
#
_symmetry.space_group_name_H-M   'P 1'
#
loop_
_entity.id
_entity.type
_entity.pdbx_description
1 polymer ?
#
loop_
_entity_poly.entity_id
_entity_poly.type
_entity_poly.pdbx_seq_one_letter_code
_entity_poly.pdbx_strand_id
1 'polypeptide(L)'
;MCRICGTNDLQHGNKRKDCFRTEMMELFQIDISLDDPHVHPDAICRYHEKMLLRFAKAQTERTVFRTSVEPVQFTPHLVEGNCSICSPINKRKRKRRGTLKSLVKEYSCTEDVADNHSQHISSVHAPLQLQLNDNNIKPVHVAHTKSDQVLILPYANEITLSVHSEETAETAQDVIKSFNRLNQEEKSNFISKFPKVLSEFELTKLTYEIGKNQNEFILKDCDCISKHYTSREILQALNPVEWLSKRNKVLINFMTGLAGNNFDFIDQINSTDAFLYCRAMEYLYNLRNRKLVAPFAFLVSLDVYTKTSSRVAIDALGKSSPGGSYKTLKHWLSTYAETVPKCPDGTLITGFDNEQVVGYKRGLGEGSKSLTSVITTIVNTTMHDKENSTVQLNENFKPKNWFSVNHFDEKLKNANSDETNAERVKRIKTEKEYFVKEVSQIRDSSLPLFTTLEKIHYDQMYFFLSKAIKDVLNEQENANDEIIDYVDKQAHQESRQKNIIVCTRCGTENPKRKQICENCQEREGIKEAKQAQQRTRKCDDVSKSVGSKEISLNTPLETATAISGHQRFEHVPSNHKESTKLMMGRPVFLNPNSNEAVALILRSIGISSGIKRYEGNNRHWTFVCCDGRPHSLYQKLLTESVICSYCNQAFLNRKAYKDHHKLKHQGKSSTFSLEFDWLYMRIGLGHFEMNVIKSFFELNWTPFLEKMCEIMQFTSDNAKNFAKTCKDHHVAWQLLLVFHTTSLKEMVVPFVRYMMKQGEMPTPDKYLLFYKEFMSSNPRWAYLHLQVFRFSQAIINLRMGVRRNNSCLVQSAKFHLKELFYGRSHPHYRNIELFDTLQYHFMPDEVKNIWDNNTAFTVSGHNSKGQDLDFLLEEKNRAVKQFIPSGSIPSNETWDAICCNLQYIEDLQNLVSSWVGTHRSNNYQTKHVDIEFAVNSFRQTLRTYLKPENETFCGLSGSKLHPGLLKFLETSTLKRMDHINTEVLNEEPNLIVNQNEPVYVSDEEIASHMNKLSKIDIIRKTEHLIHDELKDNILRSHYENVLHSIDGGQLKKDVYLTLYYEIKDVIQSECNIGEEESVDFGTLL
;
A
#
# COMPACT_ATOMS: atom_id res chain seq x y z
N MET A 1 -32.15 -0.44 -24.56
CA MET A 1 -31.87 -1.85 -24.25
C MET A 1 -32.38 -2.15 -22.86
N CYS A 2 -33.28 -3.13 -22.74
CA CYS A 2 -33.50 -3.79 -21.45
C CYS A 2 -32.19 -4.47 -20.99
N ARG A 3 -31.88 -4.43 -19.69
CA ARG A 3 -30.68 -5.10 -19.13
C ARG A 3 -30.76 -6.63 -19.08
N ILE A 4 -31.85 -7.23 -19.57
CA ILE A 4 -32.05 -8.69 -19.65
C ILE A 4 -32.08 -9.18 -21.11
N CYS A 5 -32.61 -8.39 -22.07
CA CYS A 5 -32.82 -8.88 -23.45
C CYS A 5 -32.37 -7.95 -24.61
N GLY A 6 -31.73 -6.81 -24.34
CA GLY A 6 -30.96 -6.08 -25.36
C GLY A 6 -31.72 -5.30 -26.46
N THR A 7 -33.01 -5.55 -26.72
CA THR A 7 -33.74 -4.85 -27.80
C THR A 7 -34.17 -3.41 -27.43
N ASN A 8 -34.50 -2.63 -28.47
CA ASN A 8 -35.01 -1.26 -28.42
C ASN A 8 -36.29 -1.18 -29.24
N ASP A 9 -37.40 -0.75 -28.64
CA ASP A 9 -38.47 -0.09 -29.39
C ASP A 9 -39.26 0.87 -28.49
N LEU A 10 -39.82 1.93 -29.07
CA LEU A 10 -40.49 3.02 -28.36
C LEU A 10 -41.78 3.43 -29.07
N GLN A 11 -42.93 3.13 -28.45
CA GLN A 11 -44.20 3.82 -28.73
C GLN A 11 -44.99 4.01 -27.43
N HIS A 12 -45.26 5.27 -27.08
CA HIS A 12 -46.00 5.63 -25.85
C HIS A 12 -47.51 5.59 -26.03
N GLY A 13 -48.22 5.03 -25.03
CA GLY A 13 -49.67 5.11 -24.90
C GLY A 13 -50.13 4.79 -23.48
N ASN A 14 -50.76 5.76 -22.80
CA ASN A 14 -51.21 5.67 -21.39
C ASN A 14 -52.09 4.44 -21.10
N LYS A 15 -51.62 3.48 -20.28
CA LYS A 15 -52.47 2.48 -19.59
C LYS A 15 -52.09 2.28 -18.12
N ARG A 16 -53.03 1.74 -17.34
CA ARG A 16 -53.16 1.95 -15.87
C ARG A 16 -52.43 0.91 -15.01
N LYS A 17 -52.41 1.20 -13.71
CA LYS A 17 -51.75 0.53 -12.58
C LYS A 17 -52.02 -0.97 -12.38
N ASP A 18 -52.99 -1.55 -13.10
CA ASP A 18 -53.68 -2.77 -12.67
C ASP A 18 -53.26 -4.03 -13.45
N CYS A 19 -52.43 -3.90 -14.50
CA CYS A 19 -52.15 -4.97 -15.46
C CYS A 19 -51.33 -6.17 -14.93
N PHE A 20 -50.61 -6.04 -13.81
CA PHE A 20 -49.73 -7.09 -13.27
C PHE A 20 -50.17 -7.64 -11.90
N ARG A 21 -51.32 -7.19 -11.38
CA ARG A 21 -51.82 -7.65 -10.06
C ARG A 21 -52.17 -9.14 -10.10
N THR A 22 -52.87 -9.56 -11.14
CA THR A 22 -53.30 -10.94 -11.35
C THR A 22 -52.09 -11.87 -11.49
N GLU A 23 -51.13 -11.50 -12.34
CA GLU A 23 -49.92 -12.28 -12.61
C GLU A 23 -49.04 -12.50 -11.36
N MET A 24 -48.91 -11.48 -10.50
CA MET A 24 -48.16 -11.58 -9.23
C MET A 24 -48.86 -12.46 -8.19
N MET A 25 -50.20 -12.50 -8.17
CA MET A 25 -50.96 -13.41 -7.31
C MET A 25 -50.99 -14.84 -7.85
N GLU A 26 -51.12 -15.02 -9.17
CA GLU A 26 -51.25 -16.35 -9.78
C GLU A 26 -49.92 -17.09 -9.87
N LEU A 27 -48.81 -16.41 -10.20
CA LEU A 27 -47.49 -17.05 -10.33
C LEU A 27 -46.72 -17.13 -9.01
N PHE A 28 -46.92 -16.19 -8.08
CA PHE A 28 -46.10 -16.05 -6.88
C PHE A 28 -46.88 -15.99 -5.56
N GLN A 29 -48.22 -15.92 -5.59
CA GLN A 29 -49.08 -15.74 -4.42
C GLN A 29 -48.74 -14.50 -3.55
N ILE A 30 -48.23 -13.44 -4.18
CA ILE A 30 -47.88 -12.18 -3.49
C ILE A 30 -48.96 -11.13 -3.74
N ASP A 31 -49.79 -10.83 -2.73
CA ASP A 31 -50.74 -9.73 -2.83
C ASP A 31 -50.03 -8.40 -2.55
N ILE A 32 -49.59 -7.76 -3.63
CA ILE A 32 -48.99 -6.42 -3.65
C ILE A 32 -49.93 -5.28 -3.17
N SER A 33 -51.11 -5.60 -2.62
CA SER A 33 -51.98 -4.65 -1.91
C SER A 33 -52.06 -4.87 -0.38
N LEU A 34 -51.36 -5.88 0.16
CA LEU A 34 -51.17 -6.06 1.60
C LEU A 34 -49.81 -5.52 2.04
N ASP A 35 -49.81 -4.37 2.73
CA ASP A 35 -48.65 -3.88 3.49
C ASP A 35 -48.45 -4.77 4.73
N ASP A 36 -47.46 -5.68 4.69
CA ASP A 36 -47.02 -6.42 5.88
C ASP A 36 -45.95 -5.62 6.65
N PRO A 37 -46.24 -5.15 7.88
CA PRO A 37 -45.30 -4.35 8.66
C PRO A 37 -44.03 -5.11 9.08
N HIS A 38 -43.98 -6.45 9.01
CA HIS A 38 -42.79 -7.22 9.37
C HIS A 38 -41.65 -7.16 8.32
N VAL A 39 -41.89 -6.54 7.15
CA VAL A 39 -40.88 -6.41 6.08
C VAL A 39 -39.96 -5.17 6.28
N HIS A 40 -40.28 -4.28 7.22
CA HIS A 40 -39.54 -3.03 7.44
C HIS A 40 -39.11 -2.84 8.90
N PRO A 41 -37.89 -2.34 9.20
CA PRO A 41 -37.50 -2.01 10.56
C PRO A 41 -38.28 -0.81 11.09
N ASP A 42 -38.71 -0.85 12.36
CA ASP A 42 -39.58 0.14 13.04
C ASP A 42 -39.04 1.60 13.10
N ALA A 43 -37.86 1.88 12.54
CA ALA A 43 -37.11 3.12 12.67
C ALA A 43 -37.08 4.01 11.40
N ILE A 44 -37.95 3.75 10.41
CA ILE A 44 -38.02 4.54 9.16
C ILE A 44 -39.23 5.50 9.20
N CYS A 45 -39.02 6.79 8.89
CA CYS A 45 -40.11 7.75 8.86
C CYS A 45 -40.89 7.73 7.52
N ARG A 46 -42.19 8.08 7.57
CA ARG A 46 -43.12 8.11 6.42
C ARG A 46 -42.69 8.94 5.19
N TYR A 47 -41.66 9.78 5.30
CA TYR A 47 -41.12 10.52 4.16
C TYR A 47 -40.04 9.72 3.41
N HIS A 48 -39.24 8.92 4.11
CA HIS A 48 -38.23 8.03 3.50
C HIS A 48 -38.85 6.74 2.95
N GLU A 49 -39.90 6.23 3.60
CA GLU A 49 -40.84 5.24 3.05
C GLU A 49 -41.34 5.64 1.65
N LYS A 50 -41.74 6.91 1.48
CA LYS A 50 -42.12 7.50 0.18
C LYS A 50 -40.97 7.71 -0.81
N MET A 51 -39.71 7.72 -0.37
CA MET A 51 -38.55 7.79 -1.28
C MET A 51 -38.14 6.43 -1.81
N LEU A 52 -38.20 5.37 -0.99
CA LEU A 52 -38.01 4.00 -1.45
C LEU A 52 -39.07 3.63 -2.52
N LEU A 53 -40.33 4.00 -2.28
CA LEU A 53 -41.42 3.86 -3.26
C LEU A 53 -41.25 4.69 -4.54
N ARG A 54 -40.35 5.68 -4.58
CA ARG A 54 -40.05 6.46 -5.81
C ARG A 54 -38.95 5.83 -6.67
N PHE A 55 -38.05 5.03 -6.11
CA PHE A 55 -37.00 4.36 -6.90
C PHE A 55 -37.52 3.23 -7.81
N ALA A 56 -38.76 2.78 -7.62
CA ALA A 56 -39.46 1.85 -8.52
C ALA A 56 -40.09 2.53 -9.76
N LYS A 57 -39.90 3.84 -9.96
CA LYS A 57 -40.52 4.60 -11.08
C LYS A 57 -39.55 5.61 -11.72
N ALA A 58 -38.95 5.25 -12.87
CA ALA A 58 -38.98 6.03 -14.12
C ALA A 58 -37.87 5.65 -15.12
N GLN A 59 -38.28 5.19 -16.30
CA GLN A 59 -37.73 5.49 -17.64
C GLN A 59 -38.71 4.89 -18.66
N THR A 60 -39.01 5.47 -19.84
CA THR A 60 -38.39 6.51 -20.68
C THR A 60 -39.49 7.50 -21.19
N GLU A 61 -39.24 8.67 -21.80
CA GLU A 61 -38.55 8.95 -23.08
C GLU A 61 -37.90 10.36 -23.14
N ARG A 62 -37.17 10.64 -24.24
CA ARG A 62 -36.21 11.76 -24.40
C ARG A 62 -36.39 12.51 -25.71
N THR A 63 -35.91 13.76 -25.76
CA THR A 63 -35.01 14.23 -26.84
C THR A 63 -33.89 15.13 -26.29
N VAL A 64 -32.77 15.16 -27.04
CA VAL A 64 -31.53 15.97 -26.85
C VAL A 64 -30.56 15.52 -25.75
N PHE A 65 -29.26 15.48 -26.09
CA PHE A 65 -28.18 14.81 -25.36
C PHE A 65 -27.25 15.78 -24.62
N ARG A 66 -26.73 15.33 -23.47
CA ARG A 66 -25.35 15.60 -22.97
C ARG A 66 -24.94 14.56 -21.93
N THR A 67 -23.67 14.18 -21.93
CA THR A 67 -23.05 13.33 -20.90
C THR A 67 -22.59 14.20 -19.73
N SER A 68 -22.99 13.85 -18.51
CA SER A 68 -22.44 14.43 -17.28
C SER A 68 -22.41 13.39 -16.17
N VAL A 69 -21.23 13.22 -15.56
CA VAL A 69 -21.00 12.35 -14.41
C VAL A 69 -20.99 13.24 -13.17
N GLU A 70 -21.98 13.11 -12.29
CA GLU A 70 -21.87 13.60 -10.92
C GLU A 70 -22.36 12.54 -9.92
N PRO A 71 -21.56 12.20 -8.89
CA PRO A 71 -21.95 11.25 -7.86
C PRO A 71 -22.78 11.94 -6.76
N VAL A 72 -24.00 11.46 -6.54
CA VAL A 72 -24.77 11.87 -5.35
C VAL A 72 -24.11 11.26 -4.10
N GLN A 73 -23.61 12.12 -3.21
CA GLN A 73 -23.08 11.67 -1.91
C GLN A 73 -24.18 11.00 -1.08
N PHE A 74 -23.93 9.76 -0.63
CA PHE A 74 -24.79 9.09 0.34
C PHE A 74 -24.26 9.35 1.77
N THR A 75 -25.06 10.01 2.59
CA THR A 75 -24.73 10.27 4.01
C THR A 75 -25.63 9.44 4.91
N PRO A 76 -25.12 8.48 5.70
CA PRO A 76 -25.96 7.64 6.55
C PRO A 76 -26.51 8.42 7.76
N HIS A 77 -27.82 8.36 7.97
CA HIS A 77 -28.47 8.93 9.16
C HIS A 77 -28.22 8.05 10.39
N LEU A 78 -27.34 8.50 11.30
CA LEU A 78 -27.12 7.89 12.62
C LEU A 78 -26.94 8.95 13.73
N VAL A 79 -27.78 9.98 13.72
CA VAL A 79 -27.97 10.91 14.85
C VAL A 79 -29.44 11.29 14.94
N GLU A 80 -30.07 11.08 16.09
CA GLU A 80 -31.38 11.68 16.37
C GLU A 80 -31.26 13.21 16.39
N GLY A 81 -32.02 13.89 15.52
CA GLY A 81 -32.25 15.35 15.62
C GLY A 81 -31.74 16.22 14.48
N ASN A 82 -30.83 15.76 13.61
CA ASN A 82 -30.18 16.63 12.58
C ASN A 82 -30.64 16.40 11.13
N CYS A 83 -31.94 16.15 10.90
CA CYS A 83 -32.51 16.28 9.56
C CYS A 83 -32.96 17.73 9.33
N SER A 84 -32.25 18.46 8.47
CA SER A 84 -32.54 19.86 8.11
C SER A 84 -33.91 20.07 7.46
N ILE A 85 -34.53 19.01 6.92
CA ILE A 85 -35.85 19.04 6.28
C ILE A 85 -36.98 18.93 7.32
N CYS A 86 -36.76 18.25 8.46
CA CYS A 86 -37.80 18.00 9.47
C CYS A 86 -37.96 19.15 10.50
N SER A 87 -37.08 20.15 10.50
CA SER A 87 -36.96 21.11 11.59
C SER A 87 -37.85 22.38 11.61
N PRO A 88 -38.74 22.71 10.64
CA PRO A 88 -39.54 23.96 10.72
C PRO A 88 -41.04 23.83 11.07
N ILE A 89 -41.62 22.63 11.30
CA ILE A 89 -43.07 22.50 11.61
C ILE A 89 -43.35 21.59 12.82
N ASN A 90 -43.23 22.15 14.04
CA ASN A 90 -44.21 22.02 15.14
C ASN A 90 -43.72 22.61 16.48
N LYS A 91 -43.46 23.92 16.51
CA LYS A 91 -43.50 24.67 17.78
C LYS A 91 -44.96 24.95 18.16
N ARG A 92 -45.53 24.19 19.11
CA ARG A 92 -46.47 24.64 20.19
C ARG A 92 -47.33 23.49 20.76
N LYS A 93 -46.88 22.91 21.88
CA LYS A 93 -47.48 23.08 23.23
C LYS A 93 -46.75 22.22 24.26
N ARG A 94 -46.41 22.82 25.40
CA ARG A 94 -45.67 22.21 26.53
C ARG A 94 -46.53 22.34 27.78
N LYS A 95 -46.79 21.23 28.50
CA LYS A 95 -47.33 21.04 29.88
C LYS A 95 -47.99 19.63 29.91
N ARG A 96 -47.92 18.81 30.96
CA ARG A 96 -47.52 19.03 32.37
C ARG A 96 -46.83 17.78 32.98
N ARG A 97 -46.32 17.90 34.21
CA ARG A 97 -45.55 16.88 34.97
C ARG A 97 -46.42 15.79 35.61
N GLY A 98 -45.81 14.63 35.86
CA GLY A 98 -46.24 13.61 36.83
C GLY A 98 -45.11 12.66 37.23
N THR A 99 -44.59 12.86 38.44
CA THR A 99 -43.88 11.99 39.41
C THR A 99 -44.25 10.47 39.39
N LEU A 100 -43.47 9.52 39.93
CA LEU A 100 -42.60 9.54 41.12
C LEU A 100 -41.40 8.54 41.07
N LYS A 101 -40.45 8.76 41.97
CA LYS A 101 -39.17 8.08 42.26
C LYS A 101 -39.24 6.59 42.71
N SER A 102 -38.12 5.91 42.46
CA SER A 102 -37.39 4.94 43.33
C SER A 102 -38.07 3.67 43.88
N LEU A 103 -37.44 2.53 43.59
CA LEU A 103 -36.92 1.61 44.62
C LEU A 103 -35.79 0.72 44.07
N VAL A 104 -34.78 0.49 44.91
CA VAL A 104 -33.62 -0.41 44.68
C VAL A 104 -33.78 -1.60 45.61
N LYS A 105 -33.50 -2.84 45.13
CA LYS A 105 -32.97 -3.94 45.98
C LYS A 105 -32.44 -5.12 45.14
N GLU A 106 -31.11 -5.20 45.03
CA GLU A 106 -30.24 -6.19 45.69
C GLU A 106 -30.59 -7.71 45.75
N TYR A 107 -29.50 -8.53 45.62
CA TYR A 107 -29.32 -9.96 45.96
C TYR A 107 -30.11 -11.03 45.16
N SER A 108 -29.69 -12.31 45.08
CA SER A 108 -28.38 -12.99 44.88
C SER A 108 -28.64 -14.51 44.72
N CYS A 109 -27.60 -15.31 44.38
CA CYS A 109 -27.64 -16.78 44.20
C CYS A 109 -28.39 -17.59 45.28
N THR A 110 -28.95 -18.75 44.90
CA THR A 110 -28.55 -20.10 45.41
C THR A 110 -29.16 -21.25 44.58
N GLU A 111 -28.56 -22.43 44.68
CA GLU A 111 -28.99 -23.71 44.10
C GLU A 111 -29.82 -24.57 45.10
N ASP A 112 -30.29 -25.73 44.61
CA ASP A 112 -30.59 -27.00 45.32
C ASP A 112 -31.98 -27.33 45.97
N VAL A 113 -32.57 -28.44 45.44
CA VAL A 113 -33.05 -29.68 46.15
C VAL A 113 -34.28 -29.56 47.10
N ALA A 114 -35.27 -30.48 47.20
CA ALA A 114 -35.54 -31.84 46.66
C ALA A 114 -37.07 -32.17 46.63
N ASP A 115 -37.44 -33.25 45.92
CA ASP A 115 -38.41 -34.33 46.25
C ASP A 115 -39.86 -34.01 46.75
N ASN A 116 -40.89 -34.88 46.65
CA ASN A 116 -40.93 -36.33 46.49
C ASN A 116 -42.32 -36.80 45.98
N HIS A 117 -42.39 -37.83 45.11
CA HIS A 117 -43.19 -39.06 45.38
C HIS A 117 -43.09 -40.12 44.26
N SER A 118 -42.75 -41.34 44.66
CA SER A 118 -42.77 -42.59 43.86
C SER A 118 -44.18 -43.24 43.90
N GLN A 119 -44.56 -44.21 43.04
CA GLN A 119 -44.15 -45.63 43.14
C GLN A 119 -44.65 -46.55 41.99
N HIS A 120 -43.89 -47.64 41.74
CA HIS A 120 -44.31 -48.98 41.22
C HIS A 120 -44.83 -49.15 39.76
N ILE A 121 -44.59 -50.23 38.99
CA ILE A 121 -43.86 -51.51 39.20
C ILE A 121 -43.28 -52.09 37.86
N SER A 122 -42.31 -53.01 38.01
CA SER A 122 -41.50 -53.88 37.12
C SER A 122 -42.22 -54.70 36.00
N SER A 123 -41.65 -55.55 35.11
CA SER A 123 -40.29 -55.85 34.53
C SER A 123 -40.35 -57.11 33.59
N VAL A 124 -39.21 -57.53 32.97
CA VAL A 124 -38.84 -58.89 32.45
C VAL A 124 -38.95 -59.23 30.93
N HIS A 125 -37.77 -59.22 30.28
CA HIS A 125 -37.09 -60.19 29.36
C HIS A 125 -37.69 -60.88 28.10
N ALA A 126 -36.76 -61.13 27.15
CA ALA A 126 -36.81 -61.94 25.91
C ALA A 126 -36.47 -63.44 26.19
N PRO A 127 -35.93 -64.30 25.27
CA PRO A 127 -35.90 -64.38 23.78
C PRO A 127 -36.28 -65.79 23.23
N LEU A 128 -36.20 -66.09 21.91
CA LEU A 128 -35.56 -67.32 21.31
C LEU A 128 -35.85 -67.58 19.81
N GLN A 129 -35.18 -68.61 19.26
CA GLN A 129 -35.00 -68.96 17.85
C GLN A 129 -35.92 -70.09 17.31
N LEU A 130 -35.97 -70.19 15.97
CA LEU A 130 -35.95 -71.41 15.13
C LEU A 130 -37.15 -72.39 15.03
N GLN A 131 -37.41 -72.75 13.76
CA GLN A 131 -37.77 -74.07 13.18
C GLN A 131 -39.23 -74.49 12.89
N LEU A 132 -39.28 -75.33 11.83
CA LEU A 132 -40.34 -76.18 11.25
C LEU A 132 -41.27 -75.50 10.22
N ASN A 133 -41.20 -75.81 8.91
CA ASN A 133 -41.52 -77.08 8.17
C ASN A 133 -43.04 -77.41 8.23
N ASP A 134 -43.77 -77.78 7.17
CA ASP A 134 -43.44 -78.56 5.97
C ASP A 134 -44.65 -78.59 4.98
N ASN A 135 -44.47 -79.19 3.78
CA ASN A 135 -45.50 -79.68 2.83
C ASN A 135 -46.37 -78.62 2.07
N ASN A 136 -46.85 -78.79 0.82
CA ASN A 136 -46.57 -79.65 -0.36
C ASN A 136 -47.41 -79.08 -1.56
N ILE A 137 -47.24 -79.38 -2.86
CA ILE A 137 -46.39 -80.36 -3.56
C ILE A 137 -45.89 -79.80 -4.95
N LYS A 138 -45.50 -80.68 -5.88
CA LYS A 138 -44.94 -80.46 -7.26
C LYS A 138 -46.00 -80.83 -8.36
N PRO A 139 -45.78 -80.81 -9.71
CA PRO A 139 -44.47 -81.01 -10.39
C PRO A 139 -44.18 -80.49 -11.84
N VAL A 140 -42.89 -80.64 -12.23
CA VAL A 140 -42.39 -81.11 -13.57
C VAL A 140 -42.38 -80.12 -14.77
N HIS A 141 -41.34 -79.98 -15.64
CA HIS A 141 -39.96 -80.55 -15.76
C HIS A 141 -39.01 -79.67 -16.65
N VAL A 142 -37.68 -79.67 -16.38
CA VAL A 142 -36.51 -79.77 -17.32
C VAL A 142 -36.31 -78.66 -18.42
N ALA A 143 -35.11 -78.12 -18.75
CA ALA A 143 -33.71 -78.61 -18.70
C ALA A 143 -32.60 -77.53 -18.49
N HIS A 144 -31.40 -78.00 -18.06
CA HIS A 144 -29.99 -77.71 -18.45
C HIS A 144 -29.66 -76.52 -19.43
N THR A 145 -28.51 -75.81 -19.40
CA THR A 145 -27.19 -75.98 -18.71
C THR A 145 -26.27 -74.73 -18.77
N LYS A 146 -25.40 -74.56 -17.73
CA LYS A 146 -23.99 -74.07 -17.70
C LYS A 146 -23.47 -72.75 -18.36
N SER A 147 -22.80 -71.97 -17.49
CA SER A 147 -21.47 -71.30 -17.59
C SER A 147 -21.14 -70.17 -18.59
N ASP A 148 -20.77 -69.02 -18.00
CA ASP A 148 -19.58 -68.20 -18.24
C ASP A 148 -19.22 -67.59 -19.62
N GLN A 149 -19.15 -66.24 -19.59
CA GLN A 149 -18.12 -65.36 -20.16
C GLN A 149 -18.07 -65.00 -21.68
N VAL A 150 -18.03 -63.67 -21.89
CA VAL A 150 -17.21 -62.91 -22.87
C VAL A 150 -17.80 -62.54 -24.27
N LEU A 151 -18.20 -61.25 -24.34
CA LEU A 151 -18.05 -60.25 -25.41
C LEU A 151 -18.80 -60.27 -26.77
N ILE A 152 -18.99 -59.03 -27.26
CA ILE A 152 -19.30 -58.48 -28.61
C ILE A 152 -20.78 -58.38 -29.07
N LEU A 153 -21.16 -57.14 -29.44
CA LEU A 153 -22.36 -56.62 -30.12
C LEU A 153 -22.52 -57.21 -31.56
N PRO A 154 -23.71 -57.25 -32.24
CA PRO A 154 -24.50 -56.05 -32.58
C PRO A 154 -26.05 -56.15 -32.83
N TYR A 155 -26.70 -54.98 -32.72
CA TYR A 155 -27.86 -54.42 -33.45
C TYR A 155 -28.98 -55.28 -34.14
N ALA A 156 -30.24 -54.92 -33.79
CA ALA A 156 -31.34 -54.46 -34.69
C ALA A 156 -32.68 -55.25 -34.76
N ASN A 157 -33.77 -54.46 -34.92
CA ASN A 157 -35.16 -54.76 -35.33
C ASN A 157 -36.10 -55.48 -34.32
N GLU A 158 -37.41 -55.20 -34.22
CA GLU A 158 -38.27 -54.06 -34.66
C GLU A 158 -39.56 -54.04 -33.81
N ILE A 159 -40.36 -52.96 -33.84
CA ILE A 159 -41.58 -52.80 -33.00
C ILE A 159 -42.85 -52.91 -33.87
N THR A 160 -43.91 -53.54 -33.35
CA THR A 160 -45.29 -53.18 -33.73
C THR A 160 -46.29 -53.50 -32.62
N LEU A 161 -47.06 -52.49 -32.18
CA LEU A 161 -48.25 -52.64 -31.33
C LEU A 161 -49.31 -51.63 -31.78
N SER A 162 -50.52 -52.13 -32.06
CA SER A 162 -51.69 -51.33 -32.47
C SER A 162 -52.55 -50.96 -31.25
N VAL A 163 -53.02 -49.72 -31.21
CA VAL A 163 -53.83 -49.17 -30.11
C VAL A 163 -55.32 -49.28 -30.44
N HIS A 164 -56.13 -49.72 -29.47
CA HIS A 164 -57.51 -49.25 -29.32
C HIS A 164 -57.76 -48.88 -27.84
N SER A 165 -58.79 -48.07 -27.63
CA SER A 165 -58.82 -47.01 -26.61
C SER A 165 -59.79 -47.26 -25.46
N GLU A 166 -59.32 -47.17 -24.22
CA GLU A 166 -60.03 -46.53 -23.09
C GLU A 166 -59.19 -46.32 -21.78
N GLU A 167 -57.91 -46.72 -21.74
CA GLU A 167 -57.03 -46.56 -20.56
C GLU A 167 -56.10 -45.33 -20.62
N THR A 168 -56.54 -44.17 -20.12
CA THR A 168 -55.75 -42.91 -20.10
C THR A 168 -55.16 -42.53 -18.72
N ALA A 169 -55.51 -43.24 -17.64
CA ALA A 169 -54.98 -42.98 -16.30
C ALA A 169 -53.75 -43.85 -15.96
N GLU A 170 -53.76 -45.12 -16.37
CA GLU A 170 -52.67 -46.09 -16.09
C GLU A 170 -51.46 -45.86 -16.99
N THR A 171 -51.69 -45.44 -18.24
CA THR A 171 -50.65 -45.19 -19.26
C THR A 171 -49.53 -44.26 -18.79
N ALA A 172 -49.83 -43.17 -18.07
CA ALA A 172 -48.79 -42.26 -17.56
C ALA A 172 -47.92 -42.91 -16.46
N GLN A 173 -48.50 -43.72 -15.57
CA GLN A 173 -47.74 -44.41 -14.52
C GLN A 173 -46.93 -45.57 -15.10
N ASP A 174 -47.44 -46.28 -16.10
CA ASP A 174 -46.71 -47.38 -16.74
C ASP A 174 -45.64 -46.88 -17.72
N VAL A 175 -45.82 -45.71 -18.34
CA VAL A 175 -44.74 -44.97 -19.01
C VAL A 175 -43.62 -44.61 -18.02
N ILE A 176 -43.94 -44.13 -16.82
CA ILE A 176 -42.93 -43.82 -15.78
C ILE A 176 -42.24 -45.10 -15.26
N LYS A 177 -42.98 -46.18 -14.97
CA LYS A 177 -42.40 -47.48 -14.58
C LYS A 177 -41.49 -48.05 -15.66
N SER A 178 -41.89 -47.92 -16.93
CA SER A 178 -41.11 -48.39 -18.08
C SER A 178 -39.86 -47.55 -18.28
N PHE A 179 -39.97 -46.22 -18.29
CA PHE A 179 -38.84 -45.30 -18.38
C PHE A 179 -37.80 -45.57 -17.28
N ASN A 180 -38.22 -45.82 -16.04
CA ASN A 180 -37.31 -46.11 -14.94
C ASN A 180 -36.52 -47.42 -15.12
N ARG A 181 -37.00 -48.38 -15.93
CA ARG A 181 -36.34 -49.66 -16.23
C ARG A 181 -35.33 -49.60 -17.39
N LEU A 182 -35.36 -48.54 -18.22
CA LEU A 182 -34.48 -48.39 -19.38
C LEU A 182 -33.04 -48.03 -19.01
N ASN A 183 -32.07 -48.43 -19.83
CA ASN A 183 -30.67 -48.00 -19.73
C ASN A 183 -30.47 -46.56 -20.27
N GLN A 184 -29.26 -45.99 -20.18
CA GLN A 184 -29.03 -44.58 -20.54
C GLN A 184 -29.21 -44.28 -22.04
N GLU A 185 -28.84 -45.21 -22.91
CA GLU A 185 -28.93 -45.06 -24.36
C GLU A 185 -30.38 -45.24 -24.85
N GLU A 186 -31.09 -46.22 -24.28
CA GLU A 186 -32.52 -46.42 -24.45
C GLU A 186 -33.34 -45.21 -23.98
N LYS A 187 -32.95 -44.57 -22.86
CA LYS A 187 -33.61 -43.35 -22.37
C LYS A 187 -33.50 -42.19 -23.36
N SER A 188 -32.32 -41.97 -23.95
CA SER A 188 -32.16 -40.96 -25.00
C SER A 188 -32.99 -41.28 -26.24
N ASN A 189 -33.07 -42.55 -26.65
CA ASN A 189 -33.87 -42.99 -27.80
C ASN A 189 -35.39 -42.92 -27.53
N PHE A 190 -35.81 -43.15 -26.29
CA PHE A 190 -37.19 -43.01 -25.83
C PHE A 190 -37.60 -41.53 -25.86
N ILE A 191 -36.77 -40.65 -25.31
CA ILE A 191 -36.97 -39.18 -25.30
C ILE A 191 -37.01 -38.60 -26.72
N SER A 192 -36.24 -39.15 -27.68
CA SER A 192 -36.23 -38.63 -29.06
C SER A 192 -37.50 -38.95 -29.86
N LYS A 193 -38.24 -40.01 -29.51
CA LYS A 193 -39.47 -40.43 -30.20
C LYS A 193 -40.77 -39.97 -29.52
N PHE A 194 -40.73 -39.67 -28.22
CA PHE A 194 -41.90 -39.30 -27.42
C PHE A 194 -42.60 -37.93 -27.69
N PRO A 195 -41.95 -36.86 -28.19
CA PRO A 195 -42.56 -35.51 -28.20
C PRO A 195 -43.79 -35.32 -29.11
N LYS A 196 -44.15 -36.32 -29.93
CA LYS A 196 -45.28 -36.26 -30.87
C LYS A 196 -46.55 -36.96 -30.40
N VAL A 197 -46.53 -37.63 -29.24
CA VAL A 197 -47.64 -38.51 -28.78
C VAL A 197 -48.27 -38.04 -27.47
N LEU A 198 -47.52 -37.32 -26.62
CA LEU A 198 -48.06 -36.77 -25.36
C LEU A 198 -48.61 -35.36 -25.55
N SER A 199 -49.72 -35.07 -24.89
CA SER A 199 -50.22 -33.71 -24.70
C SER A 199 -49.29 -32.89 -23.78
N GLU A 200 -49.38 -31.56 -23.87
CA GLU A 200 -48.67 -30.63 -22.98
C GLU A 200 -48.95 -30.90 -21.49
N PHE A 201 -50.18 -31.33 -21.17
CA PHE A 201 -50.59 -31.75 -19.83
C PHE A 201 -49.85 -33.01 -19.35
N GLU A 202 -49.72 -34.02 -20.21
CA GLU A 202 -49.00 -35.26 -19.89
C GLU A 202 -47.49 -35.04 -19.78
N LEU A 203 -46.91 -34.20 -20.64
CA LEU A 203 -45.51 -33.76 -20.54
C LEU A 203 -45.24 -33.01 -19.22
N THR A 204 -46.18 -32.15 -18.80
CA THR A 204 -46.11 -31.44 -17.52
C THR A 204 -46.18 -32.43 -16.35
N LYS A 205 -47.13 -33.38 -16.38
CA LYS A 205 -47.29 -34.42 -15.35
C LYS A 205 -46.07 -35.34 -15.25
N LEU A 206 -45.50 -35.74 -16.38
CA LEU A 206 -44.28 -36.53 -16.46
C LEU A 206 -43.07 -35.77 -15.87
N THR A 207 -42.90 -34.50 -16.25
CA THR A 207 -41.83 -33.63 -15.73
C THR A 207 -41.94 -33.44 -14.21
N TYR A 208 -43.17 -33.25 -13.70
CA TYR A 208 -43.45 -33.15 -12.27
C TYR A 208 -43.07 -34.42 -11.51
N GLU A 209 -43.49 -35.60 -11.98
CA GLU A 209 -43.14 -36.87 -11.34
C GLU A 209 -41.64 -37.21 -11.46
N ILE A 210 -40.96 -36.83 -12.55
CA ILE A 210 -39.49 -36.93 -12.65
C ILE A 210 -38.83 -36.06 -11.58
N GLY A 211 -39.22 -34.78 -11.45
CA GLY A 211 -38.67 -33.86 -10.45
C GLY A 211 -38.92 -34.34 -9.01
N LYS A 212 -40.12 -34.84 -8.73
CA LYS A 212 -40.51 -35.45 -7.45
C LYS A 212 -39.66 -36.67 -7.10
N ASN A 213 -39.38 -37.54 -8.08
CA ASN A 213 -38.50 -38.70 -7.89
C ASN A 213 -37.02 -38.32 -7.68
N GLN A 214 -36.58 -37.14 -8.11
CA GLN A 214 -35.22 -36.65 -7.83
C GLN A 214 -35.03 -36.09 -6.41
N ASN A 215 -36.11 -35.82 -5.67
CA ASN A 215 -36.07 -35.11 -4.39
C ASN A 215 -35.06 -35.70 -3.36
N GLU A 216 -35.04 -37.04 -3.21
CA GLU A 216 -34.11 -37.73 -2.30
C GLU A 216 -32.67 -37.74 -2.81
N PHE A 217 -32.46 -37.81 -4.13
CA PHE A 217 -31.13 -37.73 -4.73
C PHE A 217 -30.54 -36.33 -4.59
N ILE A 218 -31.38 -35.30 -4.73
CA ILE A 218 -31.02 -33.90 -4.50
C ILE A 218 -30.63 -33.67 -3.04
N LEU A 219 -31.38 -34.23 -2.08
CA LEU A 219 -31.05 -34.11 -0.66
C LEU A 219 -29.71 -34.78 -0.31
N LYS A 220 -29.45 -35.98 -0.85
CA LYS A 220 -28.15 -36.67 -0.71
C LYS A 220 -26.98 -35.88 -1.31
N ASP A 221 -27.19 -35.23 -2.46
CA ASP A 221 -26.21 -34.32 -3.07
C ASP A 221 -25.94 -33.10 -2.15
N CYS A 222 -26.98 -32.48 -1.58
CA CYS A 222 -26.85 -31.38 -0.62
C CYS A 222 -26.03 -31.80 0.62
N ASP A 223 -26.33 -32.97 1.18
CA ASP A 223 -25.65 -33.47 2.38
C ASP A 223 -24.18 -33.79 2.10
N CYS A 224 -23.88 -34.37 0.93
CA CYS A 224 -22.52 -34.61 0.45
C CYS A 224 -21.68 -33.32 0.45
N ILE A 225 -22.19 -32.23 -0.12
CA ILE A 225 -21.41 -30.97 -0.25
C ILE A 225 -21.48 -30.06 1.00
N SER A 226 -22.32 -30.38 1.98
CA SER A 226 -22.67 -29.50 3.12
C SER A 226 -21.52 -28.99 4.00
N LYS A 227 -20.38 -29.70 3.98
CA LYS A 227 -19.16 -29.35 4.73
C LYS A 227 -17.95 -29.04 3.83
N HIS A 228 -18.12 -29.06 2.51
CA HIS A 228 -17.02 -28.82 1.57
C HIS A 228 -16.39 -27.43 1.75
N TYR A 229 -17.20 -26.42 2.12
CA TYR A 229 -16.70 -25.08 2.45
C TYR A 229 -15.76 -25.04 3.67
N THR A 230 -15.74 -26.08 4.51
CA THR A 230 -14.83 -26.17 5.67
C THR A 230 -13.54 -26.95 5.41
N SER A 231 -13.38 -27.67 4.29
CA SER A 231 -12.13 -28.38 3.96
C SER A 231 -11.24 -27.56 3.03
N ARG A 232 -9.95 -27.49 3.39
CA ARG A 232 -8.94 -26.70 2.68
C ARG A 232 -8.61 -27.35 1.36
N GLU A 233 -8.38 -28.65 1.42
CA GLU A 233 -8.05 -29.56 0.34
C GLU A 233 -9.14 -29.51 -0.72
N ILE A 234 -10.41 -29.57 -0.30
CA ILE A 234 -11.56 -29.48 -1.21
C ILE A 234 -11.63 -28.10 -1.85
N LEU A 235 -11.54 -27.00 -1.08
CA LEU A 235 -11.62 -25.65 -1.64
C LEU A 235 -10.48 -25.32 -2.63
N GLN A 236 -9.24 -25.78 -2.37
CA GLN A 236 -8.12 -25.60 -3.30
C GLN A 236 -8.23 -26.46 -4.56
N ALA A 237 -8.81 -27.66 -4.45
CA ALA A 237 -9.00 -28.59 -5.56
C ALA A 237 -10.32 -28.40 -6.34
N LEU A 238 -11.10 -27.35 -6.05
CA LEU A 238 -12.34 -27.09 -6.80
C LEU A 238 -12.04 -26.82 -8.27
N ASN A 239 -12.58 -27.68 -9.13
CA ASN A 239 -12.70 -27.44 -10.56
C ASN A 239 -14.20 -27.40 -10.92
N PRO A 240 -14.72 -26.32 -11.52
CA PRO A 240 -16.14 -26.22 -11.86
C PRO A 240 -16.66 -27.37 -12.75
N VAL A 241 -15.90 -27.77 -13.76
CA VAL A 241 -16.29 -28.83 -14.72
C VAL A 241 -16.33 -30.19 -14.00
N GLU A 242 -15.27 -30.53 -13.27
CA GLU A 242 -15.18 -31.79 -12.52
C GLU A 242 -16.18 -31.88 -11.37
N TRP A 243 -16.48 -30.75 -10.71
CA TRP A 243 -17.47 -30.71 -9.65
C TRP A 243 -18.88 -30.93 -10.20
N LEU A 244 -19.20 -30.31 -11.34
CA LEU A 244 -20.50 -30.40 -12.00
C LEU A 244 -20.77 -31.82 -12.52
N SER A 245 -19.77 -32.46 -13.15
CA SER A 245 -19.91 -33.84 -13.68
C SER A 245 -20.27 -34.89 -12.62
N LYS A 246 -19.96 -34.60 -11.35
CA LYS A 246 -20.25 -35.44 -10.18
C LYS A 246 -21.61 -35.17 -9.50
N ARG A 247 -22.41 -34.22 -9.99
CA ARG A 247 -23.74 -33.88 -9.44
C ARG A 247 -24.89 -34.64 -10.12
N ASN A 248 -26.12 -34.48 -9.60
CA ASN A 248 -27.35 -35.01 -10.17
C ASN A 248 -27.52 -34.65 -11.66
N LYS A 249 -27.28 -35.63 -12.55
CA LYS A 249 -27.37 -35.48 -14.00
C LYS A 249 -28.74 -35.02 -14.53
N VAL A 250 -29.83 -35.35 -13.83
CA VAL A 250 -31.19 -34.92 -14.24
C VAL A 250 -31.35 -33.41 -14.04
N LEU A 251 -30.86 -32.86 -12.93
CA LEU A 251 -30.83 -31.41 -12.71
C LEU A 251 -29.89 -30.69 -13.69
N ILE A 252 -28.72 -31.24 -13.99
CA ILE A 252 -27.80 -30.60 -14.97
C ILE A 252 -28.47 -30.56 -16.34
N ASN A 253 -29.02 -31.68 -16.81
CA ASN A 253 -29.74 -31.75 -18.09
C ASN A 253 -30.93 -30.79 -18.15
N PHE A 254 -31.67 -30.63 -17.04
CA PHE A 254 -32.76 -29.66 -16.93
C PHE A 254 -32.26 -28.22 -17.08
N MET A 255 -31.17 -27.84 -16.39
CA MET A 255 -30.55 -26.52 -16.54
C MET A 255 -29.97 -26.29 -17.95
N THR A 256 -29.36 -27.32 -18.56
CA THR A 256 -28.81 -27.27 -19.93
C THR A 256 -29.94 -27.02 -20.94
N GLY A 257 -31.07 -27.71 -20.80
CA GLY A 257 -32.26 -27.48 -21.62
C GLY A 257 -32.88 -26.09 -21.41
N LEU A 258 -32.97 -25.60 -20.17
CA LEU A 258 -33.44 -24.23 -19.87
C LEU A 258 -32.53 -23.14 -20.49
N ALA A 259 -31.24 -23.41 -20.63
CA ALA A 259 -30.29 -22.52 -21.27
C ALA A 259 -30.29 -22.59 -22.81
N GLY A 260 -31.07 -23.52 -23.41
CA GLY A 260 -31.12 -23.73 -24.86
C GLY A 260 -29.91 -24.47 -25.44
N ASN A 261 -29.12 -25.16 -24.60
CA ASN A 261 -27.92 -25.88 -25.01
C ASN A 261 -28.20 -27.37 -25.29
N ASN A 262 -27.40 -27.98 -26.17
CA ASN A 262 -27.47 -29.42 -26.47
C ASN A 262 -26.94 -30.28 -25.30
N PHE A 263 -27.34 -31.55 -25.24
CA PHE A 263 -26.96 -32.46 -24.15
C PHE A 263 -25.43 -32.68 -24.03
N ASP A 264 -24.69 -32.61 -25.14
CA ASP A 264 -23.22 -32.77 -25.18
C ASP A 264 -22.44 -31.53 -24.68
N PHE A 265 -23.14 -30.46 -24.29
CA PHE A 265 -22.55 -29.19 -23.88
C PHE A 265 -21.61 -29.30 -22.67
N ILE A 266 -21.89 -30.21 -21.73
CA ILE A 266 -21.13 -30.34 -20.47
C ILE A 266 -19.69 -30.78 -20.72
N ASP A 267 -19.43 -31.58 -21.76
CA ASP A 267 -18.08 -32.06 -22.07
C ASP A 267 -17.26 -31.03 -22.88
N GLN A 268 -17.89 -29.94 -23.33
CA GLN A 268 -17.29 -28.84 -24.10
C GLN A 268 -17.33 -27.49 -23.37
N ILE A 269 -17.89 -27.45 -22.16
CA ILE A 269 -18.11 -26.23 -21.40
C ILE A 269 -16.78 -25.62 -20.93
N ASN A 270 -16.62 -24.31 -21.09
CA ASN A 270 -15.47 -23.61 -20.51
C ASN A 270 -15.64 -23.43 -18.99
N SER A 271 -14.55 -23.13 -18.28
CA SER A 271 -14.54 -23.00 -16.81
C SER A 271 -15.47 -21.90 -16.27
N THR A 272 -15.73 -20.86 -17.06
CA THR A 272 -16.55 -19.71 -16.66
C THR A 272 -18.03 -20.08 -16.69
N ASP A 273 -18.49 -20.66 -17.79
CA ASP A 273 -19.86 -21.14 -17.90
C ASP A 273 -20.11 -22.29 -16.92
N ALA A 274 -19.16 -23.22 -16.76
CA ALA A 274 -19.24 -24.26 -15.74
C ALA A 274 -19.42 -23.70 -14.32
N PHE A 275 -18.70 -22.63 -13.98
CA PHE A 275 -18.88 -21.96 -12.68
C PHE A 275 -20.27 -21.32 -12.52
N LEU A 276 -20.83 -20.74 -13.58
CA LEU A 276 -22.22 -20.24 -13.57
C LEU A 276 -23.23 -21.37 -13.36
N TYR A 277 -23.06 -22.51 -14.01
CA TYR A 277 -23.89 -23.71 -13.81
C TYR A 277 -23.75 -24.28 -12.40
N CYS A 278 -22.52 -24.39 -11.85
CA CYS A 278 -22.30 -24.79 -10.46
C CYS A 278 -23.06 -23.89 -9.49
N ARG A 279 -22.97 -22.56 -9.67
CA ARG A 279 -23.72 -21.61 -8.84
C ARG A 279 -25.23 -21.77 -8.98
N ALA A 280 -25.75 -21.90 -10.20
CA ALA A 280 -27.18 -22.13 -10.42
C ALA A 280 -27.66 -23.42 -9.71
N MET A 281 -26.85 -24.48 -9.76
CA MET A 281 -27.13 -25.73 -9.06
C MET A 281 -27.14 -25.57 -7.54
N GLU A 282 -26.17 -24.84 -6.98
CA GLU A 282 -26.15 -24.51 -5.55
C GLU A 282 -27.37 -23.67 -5.13
N TYR A 283 -27.84 -22.73 -5.97
CA TYR A 283 -29.09 -22.01 -5.72
C TYR A 283 -30.30 -22.95 -5.66
N LEU A 284 -30.41 -23.93 -6.57
CA LEU A 284 -31.47 -24.96 -6.55
C LEU A 284 -31.37 -25.84 -5.29
N TYR A 285 -30.16 -26.27 -4.92
CA TYR A 285 -29.91 -27.00 -3.68
C TYR A 285 -30.33 -26.20 -2.42
N ASN A 286 -30.10 -24.89 -2.40
CA ASN A 286 -30.54 -23.99 -1.32
C ASN A 286 -32.06 -23.88 -1.21
N LEU A 287 -32.81 -24.01 -2.32
CA LEU A 287 -34.28 -24.07 -2.26
C LEU A 287 -34.74 -25.31 -1.47
N ARG A 288 -34.05 -26.44 -1.62
CA ARG A 288 -34.35 -27.70 -0.91
C ARG A 288 -33.81 -27.72 0.53
N ASN A 289 -32.59 -27.25 0.76
CA ASN A 289 -31.95 -27.19 2.08
C ASN A 289 -31.48 -25.76 2.38
N ARG A 290 -32.35 -24.98 3.04
CA ARG A 290 -32.10 -23.57 3.44
C ARG A 290 -30.97 -23.38 4.46
N LYS A 291 -30.40 -24.47 5.01
CA LYS A 291 -29.24 -24.44 5.92
C LYS A 291 -27.93 -24.75 5.20
N LEU A 292 -27.97 -25.08 3.91
CA LEU A 292 -26.80 -25.41 3.11
C LEU A 292 -25.85 -24.22 2.98
N VAL A 293 -24.57 -24.46 3.26
CA VAL A 293 -23.48 -23.57 2.85
C VAL A 293 -22.68 -24.32 1.78
N ALA A 294 -22.75 -23.84 0.55
CA ALA A 294 -22.19 -24.51 -0.62
C ALA A 294 -20.86 -23.87 -1.05
N PRO A 295 -19.89 -24.67 -1.56
CA PRO A 295 -18.52 -24.22 -1.74
C PRO A 295 -18.35 -23.04 -2.70
N PHE A 296 -18.99 -23.01 -3.87
CA PHE A 296 -18.78 -21.91 -4.83
C PHE A 296 -19.46 -20.62 -4.36
N ALA A 297 -20.68 -20.69 -3.83
CA ALA A 297 -21.38 -19.56 -3.23
C ALA A 297 -20.62 -19.01 -2.01
N PHE A 298 -20.01 -19.85 -1.19
CA PHE A 298 -19.18 -19.42 -0.06
C PHE A 298 -17.93 -18.67 -0.54
N LEU A 299 -17.23 -19.17 -1.57
CA LEU A 299 -16.09 -18.48 -2.16
C LEU A 299 -16.47 -17.12 -2.77
N VAL A 300 -17.66 -16.98 -3.34
CA VAL A 300 -18.20 -15.68 -3.78
C VAL A 300 -18.48 -14.75 -2.59
N SER A 301 -19.04 -15.24 -1.49
CA SER A 301 -19.19 -14.44 -0.25
C SER A 301 -17.83 -13.97 0.28
N LEU A 302 -16.81 -14.83 0.27
CA LEU A 302 -15.44 -14.49 0.68
C LEU A 302 -14.85 -13.38 -0.21
N ASP A 303 -14.93 -13.51 -1.54
CA ASP A 303 -14.45 -12.49 -2.48
C ASP A 303 -15.20 -11.15 -2.31
N VAL A 304 -16.54 -11.17 -2.20
CA VAL A 304 -17.34 -9.96 -1.94
C VAL A 304 -16.98 -9.32 -0.59
N TYR A 305 -16.68 -10.12 0.44
CA TYR A 305 -16.28 -9.58 1.74
C TYR A 305 -14.98 -8.80 1.62
N THR A 306 -13.98 -9.33 0.91
CA THR A 306 -12.68 -8.66 0.75
C THR A 306 -12.75 -7.35 -0.02
N LYS A 307 -13.68 -7.24 -0.98
CA LYS A 307 -13.90 -6.03 -1.78
C LYS A 307 -14.74 -4.96 -1.07
N THR A 308 -15.49 -5.31 -0.01
CA THR A 308 -16.47 -4.42 0.62
C THR A 308 -16.28 -4.21 2.12
N SER A 309 -15.57 -5.12 2.79
CA SER A 309 -15.51 -5.30 4.25
C SER A 309 -16.88 -5.17 4.93
N SER A 310 -17.96 -5.55 4.23
CA SER A 310 -19.33 -5.22 4.63
C SER A 310 -20.07 -6.44 5.18
N ARG A 311 -20.29 -6.47 6.49
CA ARG A 311 -21.20 -7.42 7.13
C ARG A 311 -22.57 -7.45 6.45
N VAL A 312 -23.11 -6.29 6.08
CA VAL A 312 -24.45 -6.18 5.47
C VAL A 312 -24.49 -6.85 4.10
N ALA A 313 -23.42 -6.72 3.29
CA ALA A 313 -23.33 -7.41 2.00
C ALA A 313 -23.33 -8.94 2.18
N ILE A 314 -22.59 -9.46 3.17
CA ILE A 314 -22.50 -10.90 3.41
C ILE A 314 -23.77 -11.46 4.05
N ASP A 315 -24.38 -10.76 5.02
CA ASP A 315 -25.67 -11.17 5.58
C ASP A 315 -26.81 -11.09 4.54
N ALA A 316 -26.71 -10.24 3.51
CA ALA A 316 -27.65 -10.22 2.38
C ALA A 316 -27.41 -11.39 1.40
N LEU A 317 -26.15 -11.68 1.05
CA LEU A 317 -25.80 -12.84 0.22
C LEU A 317 -26.15 -14.16 0.92
N GLY A 318 -25.85 -14.32 2.20
CA GLY A 318 -26.18 -15.51 2.99
C GLY A 318 -27.66 -15.76 3.22
N LYS A 319 -28.52 -14.74 3.02
CA LYS A 319 -29.99 -14.90 3.01
C LYS A 319 -30.55 -15.26 1.63
N SER A 320 -29.89 -14.81 0.56
CA SER A 320 -30.36 -14.98 -0.82
C SER A 320 -29.69 -16.15 -1.55
N SER A 321 -28.59 -16.69 -1.03
CA SER A 321 -27.76 -17.74 -1.62
C SER A 321 -27.20 -18.68 -0.54
N PRO A 322 -26.75 -19.89 -0.86
CA PRO A 322 -26.07 -20.79 0.09
C PRO A 322 -24.62 -20.34 0.38
N GLY A 323 -24.32 -19.04 0.32
CA GLY A 323 -22.98 -18.49 0.54
C GLY A 323 -22.58 -18.33 2.00
N GLY A 324 -23.44 -18.72 2.95
CA GLY A 324 -23.23 -18.55 4.39
C GLY A 324 -23.42 -17.11 4.89
N SER A 325 -23.66 -16.97 6.20
CA SER A 325 -23.83 -15.68 6.87
C SER A 325 -22.48 -15.03 7.22
N TYR A 326 -22.47 -13.76 7.65
CA TYR A 326 -21.26 -13.16 8.20
C TYR A 326 -20.72 -13.91 9.44
N LYS A 327 -21.60 -14.53 10.24
CA LYS A 327 -21.20 -15.40 11.35
C LYS A 327 -20.48 -16.66 10.85
N THR A 328 -20.95 -17.24 9.74
CA THR A 328 -20.33 -18.40 9.07
C THR A 328 -18.93 -18.04 8.59
N LEU A 329 -18.78 -16.90 7.88
CA LEU A 329 -17.51 -16.42 7.36
C LEU A 329 -16.51 -16.10 8.50
N LYS A 330 -16.96 -15.38 9.55
CA LYS A 330 -16.11 -15.07 10.70
C LYS A 330 -15.64 -16.34 11.42
N HIS A 331 -16.51 -17.33 11.57
CA HIS A 331 -16.15 -18.61 12.20
C HIS A 331 -15.13 -19.38 11.35
N TRP A 332 -15.34 -19.46 10.04
CA TRP A 332 -14.40 -20.07 9.11
C TRP A 332 -13.00 -19.41 9.19
N LEU A 333 -12.94 -18.07 9.16
CA LEU A 333 -11.68 -17.33 9.33
C LEU A 333 -10.99 -17.62 10.67
N SER A 334 -11.75 -17.80 11.76
CA SER A 334 -11.17 -18.12 13.08
C SER A 334 -10.71 -19.58 13.23
N THR A 335 -11.32 -20.53 12.51
CA THR A 335 -11.03 -21.97 12.66
C THR A 335 -9.97 -22.47 11.68
N TYR A 336 -9.71 -21.75 10.59
CA TYR A 336 -8.60 -22.04 9.67
C TYR A 336 -7.21 -21.66 10.20
N ALA A 337 -7.15 -21.10 11.41
CA ALA A 337 -6.02 -20.33 11.92
C ALA A 337 -4.69 -21.10 12.06
N GLU A 338 -4.74 -22.40 12.28
CA GLU A 338 -3.76 -23.07 13.14
C GLU A 338 -2.50 -23.59 12.42
N THR A 339 -2.52 -23.71 11.09
CA THR A 339 -1.32 -24.11 10.33
C THR A 339 -0.37 -22.92 10.16
N VAL A 340 0.55 -22.73 11.11
CA VAL A 340 1.69 -21.81 10.94
C VAL A 340 2.46 -22.21 9.67
N PRO A 341 2.68 -21.29 8.70
CA PRO A 341 3.47 -21.60 7.52
C PRO A 341 4.86 -22.09 7.90
N LYS A 342 5.29 -23.22 7.32
CA LYS A 342 6.69 -23.66 7.46
C LYS A 342 7.58 -22.54 6.93
N CYS A 343 8.60 -22.16 7.71
CA CYS A 343 9.66 -21.26 7.25
C CYS A 343 10.18 -21.75 5.89
N PRO A 344 10.30 -20.90 4.86
CA PRO A 344 10.81 -21.33 3.57
C PRO A 344 12.27 -21.75 3.71
N ASP A 345 12.70 -22.71 2.89
CA ASP A 345 14.09 -23.15 2.81
C ASP A 345 14.91 -22.16 1.93
N GLY A 346 16.26 -22.24 1.93
CA GLY A 346 17.13 -21.32 1.18
C GLY A 346 17.52 -20.03 1.93
N THR A 347 18.08 -19.03 1.23
CA THR A 347 18.48 -17.75 1.83
C THR A 347 17.27 -16.87 2.15
N LEU A 348 17.02 -16.64 3.45
CA LEU A 348 15.85 -15.95 3.97
C LEU A 348 16.09 -14.45 4.15
N ILE A 349 15.07 -13.64 3.90
CA ILE A 349 14.99 -12.27 4.38
C ILE A 349 13.60 -12.00 4.97
N THR A 350 13.59 -11.33 6.13
CA THR A 350 12.38 -11.09 6.93
C THR A 350 12.11 -9.59 7.06
N GLY A 351 10.95 -9.11 6.65
CA GLY A 351 10.48 -7.76 6.96
C GLY A 351 9.56 -7.74 8.19
N PHE A 352 9.61 -6.68 8.99
CA PHE A 352 8.59 -6.43 10.03
C PHE A 352 8.19 -4.95 10.12
N ASP A 353 6.91 -4.72 10.45
CA ASP A 353 6.27 -3.41 10.51
C ASP A 353 5.21 -3.38 11.64
N ASN A 354 5.01 -2.21 12.24
CA ASN A 354 4.04 -1.98 13.30
C ASN A 354 2.67 -1.58 12.74
N GLU A 355 1.69 -2.43 13.00
CA GLU A 355 0.30 -2.21 12.66
C GLU A 355 -0.59 -1.81 13.85
N GLN A 356 -1.59 -0.98 13.56
CA GLN A 356 -2.55 -0.48 14.55
C GLN A 356 -3.97 -0.47 13.99
N VAL A 357 -4.89 -1.12 14.72
CA VAL A 357 -6.32 -1.08 14.42
C VAL A 357 -7.06 -0.47 15.60
N VAL A 358 -7.80 0.61 15.34
CA VAL A 358 -8.57 1.36 16.34
C VAL A 358 -9.99 0.82 16.39
N GLY A 359 -10.47 0.47 17.59
CA GLY A 359 -11.85 0.03 17.78
C GLY A 359 -12.87 1.14 17.51
N TYR A 360 -13.98 0.81 16.85
CA TYR A 360 -15.05 1.78 16.57
C TYR A 360 -15.74 2.20 17.88
N LYS A 361 -16.02 3.50 18.04
CA LYS A 361 -16.66 4.07 19.24
C LYS A 361 -18.07 4.57 18.96
N ARG A 362 -19.00 4.27 19.88
CA ARG A 362 -20.22 5.04 20.11
C ARG A 362 -20.19 5.59 21.55
N GLY A 363 -20.43 6.89 21.71
CA GLY A 363 -20.75 7.51 23.00
C GLY A 363 -19.71 7.37 24.12
N LEU A 364 -18.58 8.08 24.03
CA LEU A 364 -17.69 8.30 25.17
C LEU A 364 -17.58 9.79 25.49
N GLY A 365 -17.51 10.11 26.78
CA GLY A 365 -17.25 11.47 27.27
C GLY A 365 -15.78 11.88 27.11
N GLU A 366 -15.54 13.18 27.28
CA GLU A 366 -14.21 13.78 27.23
C GLU A 366 -13.23 13.04 28.17
N GLY A 367 -11.99 12.84 27.71
CA GLY A 367 -10.93 12.12 28.44
C GLY A 367 -10.80 10.62 28.13
N SER A 368 -11.77 9.99 27.47
CA SER A 368 -11.74 8.53 27.24
C SER A 368 -10.85 8.12 26.04
N LYS A 369 -9.66 7.56 26.29
CA LYS A 369 -8.74 7.04 25.26
C LYS A 369 -9.39 5.93 24.40
N SER A 370 -8.90 5.72 23.18
CA SER A 370 -9.40 4.65 22.30
C SER A 370 -8.67 3.34 22.58
N LEU A 371 -9.44 2.25 22.70
CA LEU A 371 -8.87 0.91 22.68
C LEU A 371 -8.32 0.63 21.26
N THR A 372 -7.09 0.15 21.19
CA THR A 372 -6.38 -0.16 19.96
C THR A 372 -5.70 -1.52 20.11
N SER A 373 -5.72 -2.35 19.06
CA SER A 373 -4.75 -3.44 18.96
C SER A 373 -3.48 -2.90 18.33
N VAL A 374 -2.34 -3.17 18.96
CA VAL A 374 -1.01 -2.85 18.41
C VAL A 374 -0.28 -4.16 18.19
N ILE A 375 0.25 -4.35 16.99
CA ILE A 375 0.78 -5.63 16.54
C ILE A 375 1.94 -5.39 15.58
N THR A 376 3.01 -6.16 15.68
CA THR A 376 4.07 -6.22 14.68
C THR A 376 3.74 -7.36 13.72
N THR A 377 3.56 -7.02 12.45
CA THR A 377 3.41 -7.99 11.37
C THR A 377 4.78 -8.40 10.85
N ILE A 378 4.90 -9.63 10.35
CA ILE A 378 6.15 -10.20 9.85
C ILE A 378 5.88 -10.79 8.47
N VAL A 379 6.74 -10.50 7.49
CA VAL A 379 6.75 -11.15 6.18
C VAL A 379 8.12 -11.78 5.91
N ASN A 380 8.12 -12.94 5.28
CA ASN A 380 9.29 -13.68 4.89
C ASN A 380 9.32 -13.86 3.37
N THR A 381 10.51 -13.77 2.78
CA THR A 381 10.74 -14.24 1.41
C THR A 381 12.14 -14.83 1.25
N THR A 382 12.34 -15.58 0.18
CA THR A 382 13.62 -16.13 -0.21
C THR A 382 14.31 -15.21 -1.20
N MET A 383 15.61 -14.99 -1.01
CA MET A 383 16.45 -14.28 -1.97
C MET A 383 16.86 -15.24 -3.10
N HIS A 384 16.84 -14.78 -4.35
CA HIS A 384 17.29 -15.55 -5.50
C HIS A 384 18.81 -15.70 -5.46
N ASP A 385 19.27 -16.86 -5.01
CA ASP A 385 20.66 -17.25 -5.06
C ASP A 385 20.94 -18.22 -6.24
N LYS A 386 22.20 -18.55 -6.48
CA LYS A 386 22.52 -19.66 -7.40
C LYS A 386 22.22 -20.96 -6.66
N GLU A 387 21.57 -21.90 -7.34
CA GLU A 387 21.15 -23.20 -6.79
C GLU A 387 22.23 -23.79 -5.86
N ASN A 388 21.86 -23.94 -4.57
CA ASN A 388 22.70 -24.36 -3.43
C ASN A 388 23.48 -23.28 -2.65
N SER A 389 23.08 -22.00 -2.64
CA SER A 389 23.71 -21.04 -1.72
C SER A 389 23.29 -21.29 -0.27
N THR A 390 24.28 -21.62 0.55
CA THR A 390 24.13 -21.97 1.97
C THR A 390 24.67 -20.87 2.88
N VAL A 391 24.70 -19.61 2.43
CA VAL A 391 25.42 -18.53 3.15
C VAL A 391 24.94 -18.35 4.59
N GLN A 392 23.62 -18.50 4.82
CA GLN A 392 23.01 -18.47 6.15
C GLN A 392 23.21 -19.75 6.97
N LEU A 393 23.59 -20.86 6.35
CA LEU A 393 23.97 -22.11 7.02
C LEU A 393 25.47 -22.12 7.40
N ASN A 394 26.27 -21.21 6.83
CA ASN A 394 27.69 -21.06 7.14
C ASN A 394 27.89 -20.04 8.26
N GLU A 395 28.54 -20.46 9.36
CA GLU A 395 28.85 -19.54 10.46
C GLU A 395 29.85 -18.44 10.07
N ASN A 396 30.74 -18.68 9.11
CA ASN A 396 31.77 -17.72 8.74
C ASN A 396 31.18 -16.43 8.15
N PHE A 397 30.03 -16.50 7.48
CA PHE A 397 29.32 -15.34 6.94
C PHE A 397 28.42 -14.62 7.96
N LYS A 398 28.38 -15.07 9.23
CA LYS A 398 27.60 -14.43 10.29
C LYS A 398 28.08 -12.98 10.53
N PRO A 399 27.17 -11.98 10.62
CA PRO A 399 27.53 -10.56 10.72
C PRO A 399 28.59 -10.21 11.76
N LYS A 400 28.60 -10.88 12.92
CA LYS A 400 29.60 -10.73 13.99
C LYS A 400 31.06 -10.85 13.52
N ASN A 401 31.33 -11.56 12.43
CA ASN A 401 32.69 -11.90 11.98
C ASN A 401 33.32 -10.80 11.11
N TRP A 402 32.49 -9.94 10.51
CA TRP A 402 32.92 -8.97 9.51
C TRP A 402 32.47 -7.53 9.82
N PHE A 403 31.39 -7.33 10.57
CA PHE A 403 30.97 -6.00 11.05
C PHE A 403 30.88 -5.92 12.57
N SER A 404 31.58 -4.94 13.17
CA SER A 404 31.70 -4.90 14.64
C SER A 404 32.25 -3.60 15.23
N VAL A 405 31.53 -2.49 15.03
CA VAL A 405 31.93 -1.10 15.40
C VAL A 405 32.56 -0.98 16.81
N ASN A 406 31.93 -1.55 17.84
CA ASN A 406 32.39 -1.42 19.24
C ASN A 406 33.01 -2.71 19.82
N HIS A 407 33.14 -3.75 19.02
CA HIS A 407 33.54 -5.08 19.48
C HIS A 407 35.05 -5.22 19.69
N PHE A 408 35.88 -4.47 18.95
CA PHE A 408 37.34 -4.57 19.04
C PHE A 408 37.88 -4.05 20.38
N ASP A 409 37.39 -2.90 20.86
CA ASP A 409 37.81 -2.36 22.16
C ASP A 409 37.37 -3.21 23.34
N GLU A 410 36.29 -3.98 23.18
CA GLU A 410 35.81 -4.91 24.20
C GLU A 410 36.44 -6.29 24.11
N LYS A 411 36.71 -6.79 22.90
CA LYS A 411 37.61 -7.93 22.66
C LYS A 411 38.97 -7.65 23.31
N LEU A 412 39.52 -6.44 23.17
CA LEU A 412 40.76 -6.01 23.83
C LEU A 412 40.64 -6.01 25.35
N LYS A 413 39.62 -5.34 25.91
CA LYS A 413 39.41 -5.30 27.37
C LYS A 413 39.24 -6.70 27.99
N ASN A 414 38.52 -7.61 27.30
CA ASN A 414 38.29 -8.98 27.78
C ASN A 414 39.49 -9.92 27.53
N ALA A 415 40.29 -9.70 26.48
CA ALA A 415 41.50 -10.48 26.23
C ALA A 415 42.66 -10.05 27.16
N ASN A 416 42.71 -8.79 27.58
CA ASN A 416 43.68 -8.29 28.54
C ASN A 416 43.42 -8.74 29.99
N SER A 417 42.24 -9.32 30.29
CA SER A 417 41.94 -9.89 31.62
C SER A 417 42.33 -11.36 31.79
N ASP A 418 42.77 -12.03 30.71
CA ASP A 418 43.39 -13.37 30.75
C ASP A 418 44.89 -13.22 30.43
N GLU A 419 45.76 -13.19 31.46
CA GLU A 419 47.20 -12.92 31.33
C GLU A 419 47.98 -13.87 30.38
N THR A 420 47.37 -14.99 29.97
CA THR A 420 48.02 -16.07 29.21
C THR A 420 47.86 -15.97 27.69
N ASN A 421 47.17 -14.97 27.12
CA ASN A 421 46.74 -15.01 25.72
C ASN A 421 47.20 -13.83 24.83
N ALA A 422 48.51 -13.57 24.82
CA ALA A 422 49.14 -12.51 24.04
C ALA A 422 48.87 -12.59 22.52
N GLU A 423 48.77 -13.80 21.95
CA GLU A 423 48.46 -13.98 20.52
C GLU A 423 47.04 -13.53 20.16
N ARG A 424 46.06 -13.80 21.04
CA ARG A 424 44.68 -13.32 20.87
C ARG A 424 44.62 -11.81 20.92
N VAL A 425 45.29 -11.17 21.89
CA VAL A 425 45.39 -9.70 21.98
C VAL A 425 46.02 -9.13 20.70
N LYS A 426 47.13 -9.72 20.23
CA LYS A 426 47.80 -9.30 18.99
C LYS A 426 46.87 -9.38 17.78
N ARG A 427 46.14 -10.49 17.60
CA ARG A 427 45.16 -10.65 16.51
C ARG A 427 44.07 -9.58 16.55
N ILE A 428 43.49 -9.31 17.73
CA ILE A 428 42.44 -8.31 17.88
C ILE A 428 42.96 -6.90 17.54
N LYS A 429 44.20 -6.55 17.93
CA LYS A 429 44.81 -5.27 17.54
C LYS A 429 44.92 -5.13 16.02
N THR A 430 45.44 -6.15 15.34
CA THR A 430 45.55 -6.15 13.87
C THR A 430 44.18 -6.10 13.18
N GLU A 431 43.16 -6.80 13.71
CA GLU A 431 41.77 -6.66 13.22
C GLU A 431 41.25 -5.22 13.38
N LYS A 432 41.52 -4.56 14.52
CA LYS A 432 41.13 -3.15 14.75
C LYS A 432 41.87 -2.19 13.83
N GLU A 433 43.18 -2.36 13.66
CA GLU A 433 44.02 -1.54 12.79
C GLU A 433 43.55 -1.62 11.32
N TYR A 434 43.18 -2.82 10.86
CA TYR A 434 42.58 -3.03 9.54
C TYR A 434 41.23 -2.31 9.40
N PHE A 435 40.32 -2.49 10.37
CA PHE A 435 39.03 -1.82 10.40
C PHE A 435 39.16 -0.29 10.38
N VAL A 436 40.01 0.29 11.24
CA VAL A 436 40.26 1.75 11.28
C VAL A 436 40.83 2.26 9.96
N LYS A 437 41.69 1.48 9.30
CA LYS A 437 42.23 1.83 7.97
C LYS A 437 41.14 1.84 6.88
N GLU A 438 40.23 0.87 6.86
CA GLU A 438 39.10 0.85 5.92
C GLU A 438 38.06 1.94 6.24
N VAL A 439 37.76 2.24 7.51
CA VAL A 439 36.90 3.39 7.86
C VAL A 439 37.54 4.72 7.45
N SER A 440 38.86 4.85 7.60
CA SER A 440 39.62 6.02 7.15
C SER A 440 39.61 6.15 5.62
N GLN A 441 39.55 5.04 4.89
CA GLN A 441 39.28 5.05 3.44
C GLN A 441 37.85 5.53 3.15
N ILE A 442 36.82 5.08 3.88
CA ILE A 442 35.43 5.57 3.71
C ILE A 442 35.31 7.08 4.00
N ARG A 443 36.23 7.64 4.80
CA ARG A 443 36.33 9.08 5.10
C ARG A 443 36.92 9.88 3.93
N ASP A 444 37.87 9.32 3.17
CA ASP A 444 38.50 9.97 2.02
C ASP A 444 37.71 9.68 0.73
N SER A 445 37.13 10.71 0.11
CA SER A 445 36.32 10.56 -1.13
C SER A 445 37.09 10.11 -2.37
N SER A 446 38.42 9.97 -2.30
CA SER A 446 39.34 9.73 -3.42
C SER A 446 39.48 8.27 -3.87
N LEU A 447 38.73 7.32 -3.29
CA LEU A 447 38.84 5.91 -3.67
C LEU A 447 38.17 5.54 -5.01
N PRO A 448 38.71 4.57 -5.76
CA PRO A 448 38.13 4.08 -7.01
C PRO A 448 36.67 3.61 -6.92
N LEU A 449 36.24 3.12 -5.74
CA LEU A 449 34.85 2.77 -5.49
C LEU A 449 33.94 3.99 -5.53
N PHE A 450 34.34 5.12 -4.94
CA PHE A 450 33.57 6.35 -4.98
C PHE A 450 33.55 6.94 -6.39
N THR A 451 34.69 6.96 -7.09
CA THR A 451 34.74 7.33 -8.52
C THR A 451 33.79 6.50 -9.38
N THR A 452 33.63 5.21 -9.05
CA THR A 452 32.67 4.32 -9.73
C THR A 452 31.22 4.68 -9.42
N LEU A 453 30.89 4.94 -8.14
CA LEU A 453 29.54 5.35 -7.72
C LEU A 453 29.14 6.72 -8.27
N GLU A 454 30.09 7.66 -8.33
CA GLU A 454 29.91 8.99 -8.95
C GLU A 454 29.69 8.84 -10.46
N LYS A 455 30.51 8.04 -11.15
CA LYS A 455 30.31 7.76 -12.57
C LYS A 455 28.90 7.20 -12.83
N ILE A 456 28.44 6.22 -12.05
CA ILE A 456 27.09 5.65 -12.20
C ILE A 456 25.99 6.73 -12.07
N HIS A 457 26.16 7.68 -11.15
CA HIS A 457 25.22 8.79 -10.97
C HIS A 457 25.25 9.76 -12.15
N TYR A 458 26.45 10.18 -12.56
CA TYR A 458 26.62 11.15 -13.64
C TYR A 458 26.33 10.57 -15.03
N ASP A 459 26.51 9.27 -15.26
CA ASP A 459 26.05 8.57 -16.48
C ASP A 459 24.52 8.69 -16.63
N GLN A 460 23.76 8.59 -15.51
CA GLN A 460 22.31 8.83 -15.53
C GLN A 460 21.98 10.31 -15.68
N MET A 461 22.69 11.21 -14.97
CA MET A 461 22.50 12.65 -15.13
C MET A 461 22.73 13.10 -16.58
N TYR A 462 23.74 12.57 -17.24
CA TYR A 462 24.07 12.82 -18.66
C TYR A 462 22.93 12.37 -19.58
N PHE A 463 22.32 11.20 -19.33
CA PHE A 463 21.14 10.74 -20.06
C PHE A 463 19.93 11.69 -19.90
N PHE A 464 19.62 12.10 -18.67
CA PHE A 464 18.52 13.05 -18.42
C PHE A 464 18.82 14.45 -18.99
N LEU A 465 20.06 14.92 -18.91
CA LEU A 465 20.53 16.19 -19.49
C LEU A 465 20.45 16.17 -21.03
N SER A 466 20.89 15.09 -21.67
CA SER A 466 20.76 14.90 -23.13
C SER A 466 19.29 14.95 -23.56
N LYS A 467 18.40 14.30 -22.81
CA LYS A 467 16.95 14.37 -23.06
C LYS A 467 16.40 15.78 -22.86
N ALA A 468 16.78 16.49 -21.80
CA ALA A 468 16.34 17.86 -21.56
C ALA A 468 16.81 18.83 -22.65
N ILE A 469 18.07 18.73 -23.10
CA ILE A 469 18.62 19.50 -24.22
C ILE A 469 17.81 19.24 -25.49
N LYS A 470 17.54 17.96 -25.82
CA LYS A 470 16.76 17.58 -27.00
C LYS A 470 15.33 18.09 -26.94
N ASP A 471 14.66 17.93 -25.81
CA ASP A 471 13.31 18.46 -25.59
C ASP A 471 13.28 19.97 -25.78
N VAL A 472 14.18 20.72 -25.13
CA VAL A 472 14.22 22.18 -25.19
C VAL A 472 14.60 22.70 -26.59
N LEU A 473 15.48 22.01 -27.31
CA LEU A 473 15.78 22.30 -28.71
C LEU A 473 14.54 22.17 -29.61
N ASN A 474 13.73 21.12 -29.41
CA ASN A 474 12.47 20.94 -30.14
C ASN A 474 11.40 21.97 -29.74
N GLU A 475 11.54 22.64 -28.59
CA GLU A 475 10.66 23.71 -28.14
C GLU A 475 11.07 25.10 -28.70
N GLN A 476 12.22 25.24 -29.37
CA GLN A 476 12.65 26.49 -30.00
C GLN A 476 12.34 26.49 -31.51
N GLU A 477 11.76 27.59 -32.01
CA GLU A 477 11.64 27.88 -33.44
C GLU A 477 12.50 29.12 -33.78
N ASN A 478 13.12 29.14 -34.97
CA ASN A 478 13.80 30.34 -35.46
C ASN A 478 12.91 31.07 -36.47
N ALA A 479 12.55 32.32 -36.19
CA ALA A 479 11.68 33.11 -37.06
C ALA A 479 12.17 34.57 -37.12
N ASN A 480 12.53 35.04 -38.32
CA ASN A 480 13.03 36.40 -38.56
C ASN A 480 14.23 36.78 -37.67
N ASP A 481 15.21 35.87 -37.55
CA ASP A 481 16.42 35.98 -36.71
C ASP A 481 16.16 36.10 -35.19
N GLU A 482 14.91 35.97 -34.73
CA GLU A 482 14.55 35.80 -33.34
C GLU A 482 14.24 34.33 -33.01
N ILE A 483 14.83 33.82 -31.92
CA ILE A 483 14.49 32.50 -31.38
C ILE A 483 13.22 32.62 -30.54
N ILE A 484 12.14 31.98 -30.99
CA ILE A 484 10.86 31.95 -30.29
C ILE A 484 10.66 30.59 -29.61
N ASP A 485 10.48 30.62 -28.30
CA ASP A 485 10.30 29.46 -27.44
C ASP A 485 8.80 29.15 -27.25
N TYR A 486 8.42 27.89 -27.41
CA TYR A 486 7.03 27.44 -27.31
C TYR A 486 6.39 27.71 -25.93
N VAL A 487 7.17 27.64 -24.85
CA VAL A 487 6.69 27.97 -23.49
C VAL A 487 6.49 29.47 -23.34
N ASP A 488 7.35 30.31 -23.95
CA ASP A 488 7.13 31.76 -24.00
C ASP A 488 5.88 32.10 -24.84
N LYS A 489 5.63 31.40 -25.97
CA LYS A 489 4.38 31.53 -26.74
C LYS A 489 3.15 31.17 -25.91
N GLN A 490 3.16 30.02 -25.20
CA GLN A 490 2.06 29.62 -24.31
C GLN A 490 1.86 30.63 -23.17
N ALA A 491 2.94 31.09 -22.52
CA ALA A 491 2.90 32.09 -21.45
C ALA A 491 2.24 33.39 -21.92
N HIS A 492 2.62 33.88 -23.11
CA HIS A 492 2.05 35.08 -23.69
C HIS A 492 0.57 34.89 -24.05
N GLN A 493 0.19 33.74 -24.62
CA GLN A 493 -1.21 33.41 -24.89
C GLN A 493 -2.04 33.34 -23.60
N GLU A 494 -1.55 32.69 -22.55
CA GLU A 494 -2.22 32.65 -21.24
C GLU A 494 -2.34 34.04 -20.61
N SER A 495 -1.29 34.86 -20.67
CA SER A 495 -1.32 36.23 -20.15
C SER A 495 -2.34 37.09 -20.91
N ARG A 496 -2.38 37.00 -22.24
CA ARG A 496 -3.44 37.61 -23.06
C ARG A 496 -4.82 37.10 -22.63
N GLN A 497 -5.03 35.79 -22.50
CA GLN A 497 -6.31 35.24 -22.03
C GLN A 497 -6.68 35.66 -20.60
N LYS A 498 -5.70 35.87 -19.70
CA LYS A 498 -5.93 36.32 -18.32
C LYS A 498 -6.26 37.81 -18.24
N ASN A 499 -5.59 38.66 -19.03
CA ASN A 499 -5.62 40.12 -18.88
C ASN A 499 -6.40 40.88 -19.96
N ILE A 500 -6.51 40.32 -21.17
CA ILE A 500 -7.14 40.95 -22.34
C ILE A 500 -8.52 40.33 -22.60
N ILE A 501 -9.41 41.13 -23.17
CA ILE A 501 -10.67 40.68 -23.74
C ILE A 501 -10.87 41.33 -25.10
N VAL A 502 -11.20 40.50 -26.09
CA VAL A 502 -11.48 40.95 -27.47
C VAL A 502 -12.95 41.33 -27.56
N CYS A 503 -13.26 42.51 -28.09
CA CYS A 503 -14.64 42.93 -28.34
C CYS A 503 -15.26 42.11 -29.49
N THR A 504 -16.39 41.43 -29.25
CA THR A 504 -17.04 40.56 -30.26
C THR A 504 -17.51 41.30 -31.51
N ARG A 505 -17.73 42.63 -31.43
CA ARG A 505 -18.22 43.43 -32.57
C ARG A 505 -17.14 43.98 -33.49
N CYS A 506 -15.98 44.37 -32.95
CA CYS A 506 -14.96 45.11 -33.70
C CYS A 506 -13.54 44.55 -33.56
N GLY A 507 -13.38 43.39 -32.92
CA GLY A 507 -12.08 42.70 -32.78
C GLY A 507 -11.03 43.42 -31.93
N THR A 508 -11.36 44.57 -31.33
CA THR A 508 -10.38 45.36 -30.57
C THR A 508 -10.03 44.69 -29.25
N GLU A 509 -8.73 44.59 -28.96
CA GLU A 509 -8.20 44.12 -27.68
C GLU A 509 -8.38 45.19 -26.60
N ASN A 510 -9.03 44.82 -25.49
CA ASN A 510 -9.31 45.70 -24.36
C ASN A 510 -8.80 45.07 -23.06
N PRO A 511 -8.32 45.84 -22.06
CA PRO A 511 -8.04 45.32 -20.73
C PRO A 511 -9.32 44.76 -20.08
N LYS A 512 -9.29 43.56 -19.49
CA LYS A 512 -10.48 42.89 -18.92
C LYS A 512 -11.27 43.73 -17.91
N ARG A 513 -10.61 44.64 -17.20
CA ARG A 513 -11.23 45.58 -16.26
C ARG A 513 -12.18 46.58 -16.93
N LYS A 514 -11.99 46.92 -18.21
CA LYS A 514 -12.89 47.83 -18.92
C LYS A 514 -14.24 47.16 -19.19
N GLN A 515 -15.30 47.96 -19.16
CA GLN A 515 -16.67 47.51 -19.47
C GLN A 515 -17.18 48.02 -20.82
N ILE A 516 -16.46 48.94 -21.44
CA ILE A 516 -16.78 49.58 -22.71
C ILE A 516 -15.56 49.38 -23.62
N CYS A 517 -15.78 49.07 -24.89
CA CYS A 517 -14.71 48.91 -25.86
C CYS A 517 -14.09 50.28 -26.21
N GLU A 518 -12.76 50.40 -26.16
CA GLU A 518 -12.05 51.68 -26.42
C GLU A 518 -12.26 52.21 -27.84
N ASN A 519 -12.31 51.31 -28.83
CA ASN A 519 -12.51 51.67 -30.23
C ASN A 519 -13.99 51.97 -30.55
N CYS A 520 -14.88 50.98 -30.46
CA CYS A 520 -16.28 51.16 -30.86
C CYS A 520 -17.21 51.75 -29.77
N GLN A 521 -16.68 52.14 -28.61
CA GLN A 521 -17.41 52.76 -27.48
C GLN A 521 -18.66 52.01 -26.97
N GLU A 522 -18.79 50.72 -27.31
CA GLU A 522 -19.94 49.90 -26.94
C GLU A 522 -19.67 48.92 -25.79
N ARG A 523 -20.72 48.67 -25.02
CA ARG A 523 -20.71 47.80 -23.82
C ARG A 523 -21.06 46.34 -24.13
N GLU A 524 -21.96 46.09 -25.08
CA GLU A 524 -22.47 44.73 -25.34
C GLU A 524 -21.39 43.80 -25.89
N GLY A 525 -20.55 44.27 -26.82
CA GLY A 525 -19.46 43.44 -27.36
C GLY A 525 -18.39 43.02 -26.32
N ILE A 526 -18.28 43.74 -25.20
CA ILE A 526 -17.43 43.36 -24.06
C ILE A 526 -18.20 42.45 -23.09
N LYS A 527 -19.50 42.65 -22.89
CA LYS A 527 -20.36 41.75 -22.09
C LYS A 527 -20.46 40.36 -22.72
N GLU A 528 -20.71 40.27 -24.02
CA GLU A 528 -20.81 39.02 -24.79
C GLU A 528 -19.52 38.20 -24.63
N ALA A 529 -18.36 38.83 -24.85
CA ALA A 529 -17.06 38.21 -24.62
C ALA A 529 -16.88 37.70 -23.16
N LYS A 530 -17.34 38.46 -22.16
CA LYS A 530 -17.28 38.05 -20.74
C LYS A 530 -18.21 36.87 -20.46
N GLN A 531 -19.41 36.86 -21.04
CA GLN A 531 -20.36 35.75 -20.88
C GLN A 531 -19.87 34.49 -21.60
N ALA A 532 -19.24 34.60 -22.78
CA ALA A 532 -18.61 33.49 -23.48
C ALA A 532 -17.48 32.87 -22.63
N GLN A 533 -16.57 33.69 -22.09
CA GLN A 533 -15.51 33.22 -21.19
C GLN A 533 -16.02 32.68 -19.84
N GLN A 534 -17.16 33.14 -19.33
CA GLN A 534 -17.79 32.54 -18.15
C GLN A 534 -18.47 31.20 -18.46
N ARG A 535 -18.99 31.01 -19.68
CA ARG A 535 -19.57 29.73 -20.12
C ARG A 535 -18.52 28.65 -20.31
N THR A 536 -17.33 28.96 -20.83
CA THR A 536 -16.21 28.01 -20.88
C THR A 536 -15.69 27.69 -19.48
N ARG A 537 -15.43 28.70 -18.63
CA ARG A 537 -14.98 28.47 -17.24
C ARG A 537 -15.94 27.60 -16.42
N LYS A 538 -17.26 27.73 -16.60
CA LYS A 538 -18.23 26.84 -15.94
C LYS A 538 -18.16 25.37 -16.38
N CYS A 539 -17.60 25.06 -17.54
CA CYS A 539 -17.30 23.69 -17.94
C CYS A 539 -16.03 23.18 -17.24
N ASP A 540 -15.00 24.04 -17.15
CA ASP A 540 -13.72 23.72 -16.52
C ASP A 540 -13.82 23.59 -14.99
N ASP A 541 -14.66 24.40 -14.34
CA ASP A 541 -14.86 24.41 -12.88
C ASP A 541 -15.64 23.17 -12.39
N VAL A 542 -16.54 22.61 -13.21
CA VAL A 542 -17.19 21.31 -12.90
C VAL A 542 -16.16 20.18 -12.91
N SER A 543 -15.16 20.22 -13.80
CA SER A 543 -14.02 19.29 -13.79
C SER A 543 -12.95 19.59 -12.72
N LYS A 544 -12.95 20.77 -12.09
CA LYS A 544 -11.93 21.19 -11.09
C LYS A 544 -12.45 21.26 -9.64
N SER A 545 -13.76 21.25 -9.43
CA SER A 545 -14.37 21.32 -8.10
C SER A 545 -14.26 20.05 -7.25
N VAL A 546 -13.72 18.94 -7.79
CA VAL A 546 -13.43 17.70 -7.04
C VAL A 546 -12.11 17.79 -6.25
N GLY A 547 -11.88 18.94 -5.59
CA GLY A 547 -10.70 19.22 -4.77
C GLY A 547 -10.71 18.47 -3.42
N SER A 548 -10.77 17.14 -3.43
CA SER A 548 -10.50 16.23 -2.29
C SER A 548 -10.83 14.75 -2.56
N LYS A 549 -11.24 14.36 -3.78
CA LYS A 549 -11.35 12.95 -4.20
C LYS A 549 -10.65 12.75 -5.53
N GLU A 550 -10.10 11.55 -5.70
CA GLU A 550 -9.24 11.18 -6.83
C GLU A 550 -9.73 11.68 -8.18
N ILE A 551 -8.83 12.33 -8.93
CA ILE A 551 -9.11 12.78 -10.30
C ILE A 551 -9.47 11.57 -11.16
N SER A 552 -10.66 11.64 -11.76
CA SER A 552 -11.21 10.70 -12.72
C SER A 552 -11.37 11.41 -14.06
N LEU A 553 -10.57 11.05 -15.05
CA LEU A 553 -10.66 11.58 -16.41
C LEU A 553 -10.91 10.43 -17.39
N ASN A 554 -12.14 10.33 -17.87
CA ASN A 554 -12.54 9.50 -18.99
C ASN A 554 -12.90 10.40 -20.18
N THR A 555 -11.93 10.67 -21.05
CA THR A 555 -12.19 11.07 -22.44
C THR A 555 -11.04 10.58 -23.31
N PRO A 556 -11.31 9.91 -24.46
CA PRO A 556 -10.26 9.43 -25.34
C PRO A 556 -9.68 10.61 -26.13
N LEU A 557 -8.36 10.80 -26.05
CA LEU A 557 -7.63 11.61 -27.01
C LEU A 557 -6.80 10.64 -27.87
N GLU A 558 -7.29 10.38 -29.08
CA GLU A 558 -6.56 9.62 -30.07
C GLU A 558 -5.35 10.43 -30.60
N THR A 559 -4.30 9.73 -31.04
CA THR A 559 -3.12 10.31 -31.73
C THR A 559 -2.25 11.30 -30.94
N ALA A 560 -1.82 10.88 -29.75
CA ALA A 560 -0.44 11.09 -29.31
C ALA A 560 0.15 9.76 -28.83
N THR A 561 1.40 9.45 -29.15
CA THR A 561 2.04 8.16 -28.82
C THR A 561 2.23 8.00 -27.31
N ALA A 562 1.21 7.44 -26.65
CA ALA A 562 1.17 7.23 -25.22
C ALA A 562 2.16 6.13 -24.79
N ILE A 563 3.38 6.54 -24.45
CA ILE A 563 4.34 5.70 -23.71
C ILE A 563 3.69 5.33 -22.39
N SER A 564 3.35 4.04 -22.22
CA SER A 564 2.63 3.60 -21.02
C SER A 564 3.50 3.78 -19.77
N GLY A 565 2.87 3.98 -18.61
CA GLY A 565 3.60 4.18 -17.34
C GLY A 565 4.54 3.03 -16.93
N HIS A 566 4.44 1.88 -17.60
CA HIS A 566 5.31 0.71 -17.42
C HIS A 566 6.74 0.90 -17.96
N GLN A 567 6.96 1.90 -18.83
CA GLN A 567 8.21 2.10 -19.58
C GLN A 567 9.20 3.09 -18.94
N ARG A 568 8.89 3.64 -17.75
CA ARG A 568 9.54 4.84 -17.20
C ARG A 568 11.06 4.77 -16.95
N PHE A 569 11.67 3.58 -16.98
CA PHE A 569 13.11 3.36 -16.76
C PHE A 569 13.68 2.25 -17.66
N GLU A 570 13.17 2.09 -18.89
CA GLU A 570 13.59 1.00 -19.80
C GLU A 570 15.06 1.06 -20.23
N HIS A 571 15.67 2.27 -20.22
CA HIS A 571 17.08 2.48 -20.57
C HIS A 571 18.06 1.86 -19.54
N VAL A 572 17.61 1.58 -18.32
CA VAL A 572 18.37 0.82 -17.32
C VAL A 572 17.95 -0.65 -17.38
N PRO A 573 18.87 -1.62 -17.56
CA PRO A 573 18.53 -3.05 -17.49
C PRO A 573 17.82 -3.44 -16.19
N SER A 574 16.91 -4.40 -16.26
CA SER A 574 16.25 -4.98 -15.08
C SER A 574 16.99 -6.24 -14.64
N ASN A 575 17.31 -6.32 -13.35
CA ASN A 575 17.88 -7.52 -12.73
C ASN A 575 16.81 -8.33 -11.95
N HIS A 576 15.52 -8.06 -12.17
CA HIS A 576 14.45 -8.96 -11.71
C HIS A 576 14.51 -10.26 -12.50
N LYS A 577 14.53 -11.41 -11.80
CA LYS A 577 14.59 -12.75 -12.42
C LYS A 577 13.20 -13.36 -12.60
N GLU A 578 12.42 -13.39 -11.53
CA GLU A 578 11.10 -14.02 -11.47
C GLU A 578 10.20 -13.30 -10.45
N SER A 579 8.95 -13.74 -10.31
CA SER A 579 8.02 -13.17 -9.32
C SER A 579 8.35 -13.64 -7.91
N THR A 580 8.63 -12.70 -7.01
CA THR A 580 8.94 -12.98 -5.60
C THR A 580 7.71 -13.42 -4.82
N LYS A 581 7.75 -14.60 -4.18
CA LYS A 581 6.69 -15.09 -3.28
C LYS A 581 6.89 -14.58 -1.85
N LEU A 582 5.91 -13.86 -1.34
CA LEU A 582 5.88 -13.34 0.03
C LEU A 582 5.04 -14.27 0.92
N MET A 583 5.55 -14.63 2.10
CA MET A 583 4.80 -15.41 3.09
C MET A 583 4.69 -14.65 4.41
N MET A 584 3.47 -14.38 4.84
CA MET A 584 3.22 -13.78 6.16
C MET A 584 3.61 -14.77 7.26
N GLY A 585 4.40 -14.30 8.22
CA GLY A 585 4.73 -15.02 9.44
C GLY A 585 3.68 -14.82 10.53
N ARG A 586 3.85 -15.53 11.64
CA ARG A 586 3.05 -15.27 12.84
C ARG A 586 3.37 -13.86 13.36
N PRO A 587 2.37 -13.00 13.61
CA PRO A 587 2.62 -11.66 14.13
C PRO A 587 3.00 -11.68 15.62
N VAL A 588 3.54 -10.57 16.11
CA VAL A 588 3.94 -10.38 17.51
C VAL A 588 3.13 -9.23 18.12
N PHE A 589 2.44 -9.46 19.23
CA PHE A 589 1.52 -8.50 19.85
C PHE A 589 2.22 -7.40 20.67
N LEU A 590 3.21 -6.75 20.05
CA LEU A 590 4.05 -5.70 20.62
C LEU A 590 4.24 -4.55 19.61
N ASN A 591 4.49 -3.35 20.13
CA ASN A 591 4.94 -2.20 19.35
C ASN A 591 6.48 -2.15 19.39
N PRO A 592 7.22 -2.10 18.26
CA PRO A 592 8.68 -2.07 18.21
C PRO A 592 9.23 -0.67 18.54
N ASN A 593 8.78 -0.09 19.66
CA ASN A 593 9.10 1.27 20.10
C ASN A 593 10.08 1.36 21.29
N SER A 594 10.46 0.21 21.87
CA SER A 594 11.44 0.06 22.95
C SER A 594 12.41 -1.10 22.68
N ASN A 595 13.54 -1.12 23.40
CA ASN A 595 14.55 -2.19 23.32
C ASN A 595 13.96 -3.56 23.67
N GLU A 596 13.11 -3.62 24.70
CA GLU A 596 12.45 -4.83 25.19
C GLU A 596 11.56 -5.43 24.10
N ALA A 597 10.75 -4.58 23.45
CA ALA A 597 9.84 -5.01 22.41
C ALA A 597 10.57 -5.47 21.15
N VAL A 598 11.57 -4.71 20.69
CA VAL A 598 12.41 -5.11 19.54
C VAL A 598 13.15 -6.42 19.83
N ALA A 599 13.71 -6.59 21.03
CA ALA A 599 14.37 -7.85 21.43
C ALA A 599 13.42 -9.06 21.40
N LEU A 600 12.17 -8.91 21.85
CA LEU A 600 11.15 -9.97 21.80
C LEU A 600 10.71 -10.29 20.36
N ILE A 601 10.56 -9.28 19.50
CA ILE A 601 10.27 -9.45 18.07
C ILE A 601 11.42 -10.19 17.38
N LEU A 602 12.68 -9.79 17.64
CA LEU A 602 13.86 -10.43 17.07
C LEU A 602 14.03 -11.89 17.55
N ARG A 603 13.70 -12.21 18.81
CA ARG A 603 13.64 -13.60 19.29
C ARG A 603 12.57 -14.40 18.54
N SER A 604 11.38 -13.83 18.34
CA SER A 604 10.30 -14.47 17.56
C SER A 604 10.69 -14.73 16.10
N ILE A 605 11.36 -13.76 15.46
CA ILE A 605 11.97 -13.92 14.13
C ILE A 605 13.02 -15.02 14.15
N GLY A 606 13.91 -15.05 15.16
CA GLY A 606 14.96 -16.06 15.26
C GLY A 606 14.43 -17.49 15.41
N ILE A 607 13.39 -17.69 16.23
CA ILE A 607 12.68 -18.97 16.39
C ILE A 607 12.01 -19.36 15.06
N SER A 608 11.18 -18.48 14.50
CA SER A 608 10.42 -18.77 13.26
C SER A 608 11.31 -18.90 12.01
N SER A 609 12.52 -18.34 12.02
CA SER A 609 13.51 -18.47 10.95
C SER A 609 14.38 -19.73 11.06
N GLY A 610 14.26 -20.50 12.15
CA GLY A 610 15.08 -21.69 12.39
C GLY A 610 16.55 -21.38 12.67
N ILE A 611 16.82 -20.31 13.42
CA ILE A 611 18.18 -19.91 13.83
C ILE A 611 18.67 -20.82 14.97
N LYS A 612 19.87 -21.40 14.82
CA LYS A 612 20.51 -22.31 15.79
C LYS A 612 20.66 -21.74 17.20
N ARG A 613 20.76 -20.41 17.35
CA ARG A 613 20.78 -19.73 18.66
C ARG A 613 19.48 -19.93 19.46
N TYR A 614 18.36 -20.18 18.79
CA TYR A 614 17.04 -20.38 19.38
C TYR A 614 16.50 -21.78 19.03
N GLU A 615 17.35 -22.80 19.16
CA GLU A 615 17.01 -24.23 18.97
C GLU A 615 16.53 -24.59 17.55
N GLY A 616 16.75 -23.72 16.56
CA GLY A 616 16.47 -23.99 15.16
C GLY A 616 17.50 -24.90 14.49
N ASN A 617 17.06 -25.76 13.57
CA ASN A 617 17.91 -26.82 13.03
C ASN A 617 18.87 -26.36 11.90
N ASN A 618 18.60 -25.23 11.22
CA ASN A 618 19.19 -24.95 9.90
C ASN A 618 20.16 -23.76 9.87
N ARG A 619 19.74 -22.54 10.28
CA ARG A 619 20.47 -21.30 9.99
C ARG A 619 21.35 -20.79 11.14
N HIS A 620 22.52 -20.23 10.84
CA HIS A 620 23.36 -19.50 11.81
C HIS A 620 23.00 -18.01 11.89
N TRP A 621 22.46 -17.43 10.83
CA TRP A 621 22.16 -16.00 10.73
C TRP A 621 21.08 -15.70 9.67
N THR A 622 20.53 -14.47 9.64
CA THR A 622 19.56 -14.03 8.59
C THR A 622 19.58 -12.52 8.33
N PHE A 623 18.90 -12.08 7.27
CA PHE A 623 18.61 -10.66 6.98
C PHE A 623 17.25 -10.24 7.57
N VAL A 624 17.19 -9.05 8.17
CA VAL A 624 15.97 -8.45 8.73
C VAL A 624 15.80 -7.02 8.22
N CYS A 625 14.59 -6.65 7.81
CA CYS A 625 14.22 -5.34 7.29
C CYS A 625 13.17 -4.68 8.19
N CYS A 626 13.35 -3.39 8.50
CA CYS A 626 12.36 -2.61 9.24
C CYS A 626 12.52 -1.10 9.02
N ASP A 627 11.61 -0.34 9.63
CA ASP A 627 11.62 1.11 9.70
C ASP A 627 12.79 1.69 10.52
N GLY A 628 13.02 3.00 10.39
CA GLY A 628 14.14 3.68 11.06
C GLY A 628 14.12 3.63 12.60
N ARG A 629 12.95 3.63 13.26
CA ARG A 629 12.89 3.58 14.73
C ARG A 629 13.31 2.20 15.29
N PRO A 630 12.75 1.07 14.84
CA PRO A 630 13.22 -0.25 15.25
C PRO A 630 14.71 -0.48 14.90
N HIS A 631 15.17 0.01 13.75
CA HIS A 631 16.58 -0.04 13.34
C HIS A 631 17.52 0.64 14.36
N SER A 632 17.20 1.87 14.79
CA SER A 632 18.00 2.59 15.80
C SER A 632 18.01 1.89 17.17
N LEU A 633 16.90 1.25 17.57
CA LEU A 633 16.85 0.47 18.81
C LEU A 633 17.70 -0.81 18.72
N TYR A 634 17.72 -1.45 17.55
CA TYR A 634 18.57 -2.61 17.29
C TYR A 634 20.07 -2.29 17.40
N GLN A 635 20.54 -1.14 16.90
CA GLN A 635 21.95 -0.75 17.03
C GLN A 635 22.43 -0.77 18.49
N LYS A 636 21.57 -0.36 19.43
CA LYS A 636 21.83 -0.44 20.87
C LYS A 636 21.77 -1.87 21.41
N LEU A 637 20.80 -2.68 20.97
CA LEU A 637 20.69 -4.09 21.36
C LEU A 637 21.89 -4.93 20.89
N LEU A 638 22.46 -4.64 19.73
CA LEU A 638 23.62 -5.33 19.17
C LEU A 638 24.87 -5.23 20.07
N THR A 639 25.03 -4.10 20.79
CA THR A 639 26.16 -3.87 21.70
C THR A 639 25.81 -4.15 23.16
N GLU A 640 24.59 -3.89 23.60
CA GLU A 640 24.20 -4.01 25.02
C GLU A 640 23.58 -5.36 25.42
N SER A 641 22.91 -6.08 24.50
CA SER A 641 22.17 -7.30 24.84
C SER A 641 23.07 -8.53 24.86
N VAL A 642 23.12 -9.22 26.00
CA VAL A 642 24.08 -10.28 26.29
C VAL A 642 23.42 -11.52 26.90
N ILE A 643 23.96 -12.69 26.61
CA ILE A 643 23.59 -13.97 27.22
C ILE A 643 24.74 -14.45 28.12
N CYS A 644 24.44 -14.78 29.37
CA CYS A 644 25.40 -15.31 30.31
C CYS A 644 25.84 -16.74 29.92
N SER A 645 27.14 -16.96 29.76
CA SER A 645 27.70 -18.26 29.31
C SER A 645 27.55 -19.41 30.32
N TYR A 646 27.16 -19.14 31.57
CA TYR A 646 27.03 -20.16 32.62
C TYR A 646 25.59 -20.65 32.86
N CYS A 647 24.59 -19.83 32.53
CA CYS A 647 23.18 -20.13 32.82
C CYS A 647 22.24 -19.83 31.65
N ASN A 648 22.76 -19.38 30.50
CA ASN A 648 22.02 -18.98 29.30
C ASN A 648 20.94 -17.90 29.51
N GLN A 649 20.93 -17.21 30.65
CA GLN A 649 20.02 -16.10 30.90
C GLN A 649 20.42 -14.88 30.04
N ALA A 650 19.44 -14.30 29.35
CA ALA A 650 19.58 -13.11 28.52
C ALA A 650 19.32 -11.82 29.31
N PHE A 651 20.08 -10.77 29.00
CA PHE A 651 20.00 -9.44 29.62
C PHE A 651 20.07 -8.37 28.54
N LEU A 652 19.10 -7.46 28.52
CA LEU A 652 19.01 -6.38 27.53
C LEU A 652 20.10 -5.30 27.69
N ASN A 653 20.81 -5.29 28.82
CA ASN A 653 21.92 -4.40 29.06
C ASN A 653 23.00 -5.04 29.95
N ARG A 654 24.23 -4.54 29.77
CA ARG A 654 25.44 -5.04 30.46
C ARG A 654 25.45 -4.80 31.97
N LYS A 655 24.73 -3.79 32.47
CA LYS A 655 24.65 -3.52 33.91
C LYS A 655 23.90 -4.66 34.61
N ALA A 656 22.71 -5.01 34.11
CA ALA A 656 21.94 -6.13 34.62
C ALA A 656 22.71 -7.47 34.56
N TYR A 657 23.45 -7.72 33.48
CA TYR A 657 24.35 -8.89 33.40
C TYR A 657 25.47 -8.87 34.45
N LYS A 658 26.16 -7.73 34.65
CA LYS A 658 27.24 -7.61 35.65
C LYS A 658 26.70 -7.84 37.07
N ASP A 659 25.53 -7.31 37.38
CA ASP A 659 24.88 -7.48 38.68
C ASP A 659 24.44 -8.95 38.88
N HIS A 660 23.87 -9.60 37.86
CA HIS A 660 23.57 -11.04 37.87
C HIS A 660 24.83 -11.89 38.08
N HIS A 661 25.91 -11.64 37.33
CA HIS A 661 27.14 -12.42 37.41
C HIS A 661 27.76 -12.34 38.81
N LYS A 662 27.82 -11.15 39.40
CA LYS A 662 28.25 -10.93 40.80
C LYS A 662 27.38 -11.65 41.85
N LEU A 663 26.11 -11.89 41.56
CA LEU A 663 25.17 -12.54 42.50
C LEU A 663 25.07 -14.06 42.32
N LYS A 664 25.26 -14.58 41.10
CA LYS A 664 25.02 -15.99 40.75
C LYS A 664 26.27 -16.77 40.34
N HIS A 665 27.36 -16.08 40.00
CA HIS A 665 28.58 -16.68 39.44
C HIS A 665 29.87 -16.15 40.13
N GLN A 666 29.79 -15.93 41.45
CA GLN A 666 30.91 -15.51 42.27
C GLN A 666 32.13 -16.44 42.09
N GLY A 667 33.33 -15.83 42.01
CA GLY A 667 34.59 -16.55 41.80
C GLY A 667 34.83 -17.09 40.38
N LYS A 668 33.90 -16.91 39.43
CA LYS A 668 34.09 -17.28 38.01
C LYS A 668 34.47 -16.07 37.15
N SER A 669 35.17 -16.28 36.03
CA SER A 669 35.44 -15.22 35.05
C SER A 669 34.14 -14.71 34.40
N SER A 670 34.10 -13.44 34.02
CA SER A 670 32.91 -12.80 33.43
C SER A 670 32.84 -13.07 31.92
N THR A 671 32.18 -14.17 31.55
CA THR A 671 32.00 -14.61 30.16
C THR A 671 30.55 -14.47 29.70
N PHE A 672 30.37 -13.89 28.51
CA PHE A 672 29.07 -13.71 27.87
C PHE A 672 29.18 -13.82 26.34
N SER A 673 28.04 -14.04 25.67
CA SER A 673 27.91 -13.86 24.23
C SER A 673 26.92 -12.73 23.91
N LEU A 674 27.13 -12.00 22.82
CA LEU A 674 26.15 -11.03 22.32
C LEU A 674 24.90 -11.77 21.83
N GLU A 675 23.72 -11.27 22.16
CA GLU A 675 22.45 -11.97 21.86
C GLU A 675 22.06 -11.87 20.38
N PHE A 676 22.16 -10.68 19.79
CA PHE A 676 21.65 -10.38 18.44
C PHE A 676 22.74 -10.34 17.35
N ASP A 677 23.87 -11.01 17.61
CA ASP A 677 25.04 -11.13 16.73
C ASP A 677 24.80 -11.95 15.44
N TRP A 678 23.60 -12.47 15.26
CA TRP A 678 23.16 -13.38 14.20
C TRP A 678 22.32 -12.71 13.12
N LEU A 679 22.13 -11.40 13.14
CA LEU A 679 21.26 -10.74 12.18
C LEU A 679 21.92 -9.54 11.51
N TYR A 680 21.63 -9.38 10.23
CA TYR A 680 21.88 -8.16 9.49
C TYR A 680 20.59 -7.34 9.49
N MET A 681 20.64 -6.10 9.97
CA MET A 681 19.47 -5.22 9.98
C MET A 681 19.60 -4.19 8.86
N ARG A 682 18.64 -4.15 7.95
CA ARG A 682 18.53 -3.12 6.91
C ARG A 682 17.41 -2.14 7.23
N ILE A 683 17.62 -0.88 6.86
CA ILE A 683 16.52 0.08 6.68
C ILE A 683 15.74 -0.27 5.42
N GLY A 684 14.40 -0.22 5.49
CA GLY A 684 13.55 -0.33 4.29
C GLY A 684 13.85 0.80 3.31
N LEU A 685 14.11 0.48 2.04
CA LEU A 685 14.48 1.46 1.02
C LEU A 685 13.33 2.42 0.69
N GLY A 686 12.07 2.00 0.87
CA GLY A 686 10.90 2.87 0.76
C GLY A 686 10.91 3.95 1.84
N HIS A 687 11.12 3.56 3.10
CA HIS A 687 11.29 4.48 4.22
C HIS A 687 12.55 5.35 4.10
N PHE A 688 13.67 4.82 3.60
CA PHE A 688 14.86 5.61 3.32
C PHE A 688 14.55 6.73 2.32
N GLU A 689 13.94 6.38 1.17
CA GLU A 689 13.50 7.33 0.15
C GLU A 689 12.55 8.40 0.71
N MET A 690 11.54 8.00 1.51
CA MET A 690 10.60 8.93 2.14
C MET A 690 11.29 9.96 3.05
N ASN A 691 12.33 9.56 3.79
CA ASN A 691 13.02 10.47 4.71
C ASN A 691 14.06 11.35 4.00
N VAL A 692 14.74 10.83 2.97
CA VAL A 692 15.56 11.67 2.08
C VAL A 692 14.70 12.74 1.38
N ILE A 693 13.52 12.38 0.88
CA ILE A 693 12.60 13.35 0.26
C ILE A 693 12.18 14.42 1.27
N LYS A 694 11.90 14.06 2.53
CA LYS A 694 11.62 15.06 3.59
C LYS A 694 12.80 16.01 3.80
N SER A 695 14.02 15.50 3.94
CA SER A 695 15.23 16.34 4.09
C SER A 695 15.43 17.27 2.89
N PHE A 696 15.22 16.76 1.66
CA PHE A 696 15.26 17.57 0.44
C PHE A 696 14.16 18.63 0.40
N PHE A 697 12.95 18.31 0.86
CA PHE A 697 11.82 19.24 0.92
C PHE A 697 12.01 20.31 1.98
N GLU A 698 12.55 19.97 3.15
CA GLU A 698 12.91 20.95 4.19
C GLU A 698 13.96 21.94 3.70
N LEU A 699 15.02 21.46 3.02
CA LEU A 699 16.07 22.28 2.43
C LEU A 699 15.56 23.21 1.32
N ASN A 700 14.63 22.72 0.48
CA ASN A 700 14.16 23.43 -0.72
C ASN A 700 12.79 24.09 -0.58
N TRP A 701 12.19 24.09 0.62
CA TRP A 701 10.86 24.66 0.84
C TRP A 701 10.80 26.15 0.49
N THR A 702 11.59 26.97 1.20
CA THR A 702 11.65 28.42 1.00
C THR A 702 12.30 28.83 -0.33
N PRO A 703 13.40 28.18 -0.80
CA PRO A 703 13.99 28.50 -2.09
C PRO A 703 13.04 28.29 -3.27
N PHE A 704 12.33 27.15 -3.33
CA PHE A 704 11.62 26.72 -4.54
C PHE A 704 10.22 26.13 -4.30
N LEU A 705 10.11 25.15 -3.40
CA LEU A 705 8.96 24.24 -3.39
C LEU A 705 7.68 24.88 -2.88
N GLU A 706 7.74 25.88 -1.99
CA GLU A 706 6.55 26.61 -1.57
C GLU A 706 5.86 27.29 -2.77
N LYS A 707 6.64 27.97 -3.61
CA LYS A 707 6.08 28.68 -4.77
C LYS A 707 5.57 27.71 -5.84
N MET A 708 6.26 26.59 -6.02
CA MET A 708 5.80 25.49 -6.88
C MET A 708 4.47 24.89 -6.38
N CYS A 709 4.31 24.71 -5.07
CA CYS A 709 3.08 24.21 -4.46
C CYS A 709 1.89 25.14 -4.72
N GLU A 710 2.08 26.46 -4.67
CA GLU A 710 1.03 27.44 -5.03
C GLU A 710 0.58 27.31 -6.49
N ILE A 711 1.52 27.13 -7.42
CA ILE A 711 1.23 26.90 -8.85
C ILE A 711 0.40 25.61 -9.02
N MET A 712 0.75 24.56 -8.25
CA MET A 712 0.03 23.29 -8.18
C MET A 712 -1.25 23.33 -7.30
N GLN A 713 -1.77 24.52 -7.00
CA GLN A 713 -3.02 24.77 -6.28
C GLN A 713 -3.05 24.36 -4.79
N PHE A 714 -1.89 24.09 -4.17
CA PHE A 714 -1.76 23.96 -2.71
C PHE A 714 -1.69 25.36 -2.08
N THR A 715 -2.82 26.08 -2.10
CA THR A 715 -2.90 27.51 -1.74
C THR A 715 -3.13 27.79 -0.25
N SER A 716 -3.69 26.83 0.50
CA SER A 716 -3.92 26.99 1.95
C SER A 716 -2.73 26.49 2.78
N ASP A 717 -2.50 27.06 3.96
CA ASP A 717 -1.42 26.64 4.87
C ASP A 717 -1.50 25.15 5.23
N ASN A 718 -2.70 24.59 5.36
CA ASN A 718 -2.89 23.16 5.61
C ASN A 718 -2.46 22.30 4.41
N ALA A 719 -2.74 22.75 3.18
CA ALA A 719 -2.31 22.08 1.96
C ALA A 719 -0.79 22.20 1.75
N LYS A 720 -0.24 23.41 1.95
CA LYS A 720 1.22 23.66 1.97
C LYS A 720 1.92 22.78 3.00
N ASN A 721 1.42 22.73 4.24
CA ASN A 721 1.99 21.89 5.30
C ASN A 721 1.86 20.39 5.00
N PHE A 722 0.77 19.95 4.36
CA PHE A 722 0.62 18.56 3.90
C PHE A 722 1.70 18.17 2.87
N ALA A 723 1.96 19.05 1.90
CA ALA A 723 3.04 18.87 0.92
C ALA A 723 4.43 18.94 1.59
N LYS A 724 4.71 19.97 2.40
CA LYS A 724 5.98 20.18 3.12
C LYS A 724 6.37 18.97 3.97
N THR A 725 5.42 18.43 4.74
CA THR A 725 5.66 17.28 5.63
C THR A 725 5.69 15.93 4.91
N CYS A 726 5.52 15.91 3.57
CA CYS A 726 5.53 14.71 2.74
C CYS A 726 4.62 13.61 3.30
N LYS A 727 3.40 13.98 3.73
CA LYS A 727 2.43 13.06 4.36
C LYS A 727 1.95 11.96 3.41
N ASP A 728 1.87 12.28 2.12
CA ASP A 728 1.60 11.33 1.05
C ASP A 728 2.83 11.24 0.14
N HIS A 729 3.38 10.02 0.04
CA HIS A 729 4.61 9.74 -0.72
C HIS A 729 4.41 9.83 -2.24
N HIS A 730 3.19 9.57 -2.74
CA HIS A 730 2.87 9.72 -4.15
C HIS A 730 2.79 11.21 -4.54
N VAL A 731 2.21 12.05 -3.69
CA VAL A 731 2.18 13.51 -3.87
C VAL A 731 3.58 14.10 -3.77
N ALA A 732 4.36 13.73 -2.74
CA ALA A 732 5.74 14.19 -2.59
C ALA A 732 6.62 13.80 -3.80
N TRP A 733 6.44 12.58 -4.33
CA TRP A 733 7.11 12.15 -5.55
C TRP A 733 6.69 12.93 -6.81
N GLN A 734 5.40 13.26 -6.96
CA GLN A 734 4.94 14.08 -8.09
C GLN A 734 5.54 15.49 -8.03
N LEU A 735 5.56 16.11 -6.84
CA LEU A 735 6.20 17.40 -6.60
C LEU A 735 7.71 17.35 -6.94
N LEU A 736 8.42 16.29 -6.52
CA LEU A 736 9.83 16.10 -6.86
C LEU A 736 10.06 15.97 -8.38
N LEU A 737 9.23 15.20 -9.09
CA LEU A 737 9.35 15.06 -10.54
C LEU A 737 9.08 16.38 -11.28
N VAL A 738 8.08 17.16 -10.83
CA VAL A 738 7.83 18.51 -11.36
C VAL A 738 9.04 19.39 -11.13
N PHE A 739 9.57 19.45 -9.90
CA PHE A 739 10.75 20.24 -9.58
C PHE A 739 11.94 19.87 -10.49
N HIS A 740 12.33 18.59 -10.51
CA HIS A 740 13.50 18.14 -11.25
C HIS A 740 13.36 18.39 -12.75
N THR A 741 12.24 17.97 -13.36
CA THR A 741 12.02 18.09 -14.82
C THR A 741 11.97 19.55 -15.25
N THR A 742 11.30 20.41 -14.47
CA THR A 742 11.19 21.85 -14.75
C THR A 742 12.54 22.53 -14.66
N SER A 743 13.26 22.32 -13.54
CA SER A 743 14.54 22.96 -13.29
C SER A 743 15.60 22.52 -14.29
N LEU A 744 15.70 21.23 -14.60
CA LEU A 744 16.65 20.72 -15.59
C LEU A 744 16.37 21.27 -17.00
N LYS A 745 15.11 21.30 -17.45
CA LYS A 745 14.75 21.92 -18.74
C LYS A 745 15.07 23.41 -18.75
N GLU A 746 14.72 24.15 -17.69
CA GLU A 746 14.93 25.60 -17.69
C GLU A 746 16.41 25.99 -17.60
N MET A 747 17.22 25.18 -16.91
CA MET A 747 18.67 25.41 -16.83
C MET A 747 19.39 25.29 -18.18
N VAL A 748 18.90 24.46 -19.12
CA VAL A 748 19.53 24.31 -20.45
C VAL A 748 19.05 25.32 -21.49
N VAL A 749 18.00 26.10 -21.22
CA VAL A 749 17.44 27.08 -22.19
C VAL A 749 18.47 28.11 -22.67
N PRO A 750 19.26 28.78 -21.80
CA PRO A 750 20.23 29.76 -22.28
C PRO A 750 21.33 29.14 -23.14
N PHE A 751 21.80 27.94 -22.78
CA PHE A 751 22.77 27.17 -23.55
C PHE A 751 22.23 26.76 -24.92
N VAL A 752 21.03 26.18 -25.01
CA VAL A 752 20.42 25.79 -26.29
C VAL A 752 20.27 27.01 -27.20
N ARG A 753 19.78 28.14 -26.67
CA ARG A 753 19.65 29.39 -27.44
C ARG A 753 21.01 29.96 -27.87
N TYR A 754 22.06 29.84 -27.05
CA TYR A 754 23.43 30.22 -27.42
C TYR A 754 23.95 29.36 -28.58
N MET A 755 23.86 28.04 -28.47
CA MET A 755 24.30 27.08 -29.49
C MET A 755 23.58 27.27 -30.83
N MET A 756 22.25 27.50 -30.80
CA MET A 756 21.47 27.82 -32.00
C MET A 756 21.95 29.09 -32.70
N LYS A 757 22.33 30.14 -31.96
CA LYS A 757 22.89 31.37 -32.53
C LYS A 757 24.26 31.19 -33.18
N GLN A 758 25.07 30.25 -32.68
CA GLN A 758 26.35 29.87 -33.29
C GLN A 758 26.19 28.87 -34.45
N GLY A 759 24.99 28.36 -34.71
CA GLY A 759 24.75 27.30 -35.71
C GLY A 759 25.28 25.92 -35.29
N GLU A 760 25.58 25.71 -34.01
CA GLU A 760 26.16 24.48 -33.49
C GLU A 760 25.14 23.55 -32.81
N MET A 761 25.36 22.24 -32.90
CA MET A 761 24.55 21.25 -32.19
C MET A 761 24.81 21.29 -30.67
N PRO A 762 23.76 21.45 -29.83
CA PRO A 762 23.91 21.41 -28.38
C PRO A 762 24.13 19.97 -27.88
N THR A 763 25.14 19.77 -27.05
CA THR A 763 25.49 18.48 -26.43
C THR A 763 25.72 18.65 -24.92
N PRO A 764 25.57 17.60 -24.09
CA PRO A 764 25.80 17.70 -22.65
C PRO A 764 27.21 18.15 -22.27
N ASP A 765 28.26 17.68 -22.97
CA ASP A 765 29.65 18.11 -22.67
C ASP A 765 29.82 19.63 -22.86
N LYS A 766 29.29 20.17 -23.97
CA LYS A 766 29.29 21.61 -24.24
C LYS A 766 28.44 22.38 -23.24
N TYR A 767 27.34 21.79 -22.73
CA TYR A 767 26.56 22.39 -21.65
C TYR A 767 27.37 22.51 -20.36
N LEU A 768 28.13 21.47 -19.98
CA LEU A 768 28.94 21.49 -18.76
C LEU A 768 30.06 22.55 -18.83
N LEU A 769 30.71 22.68 -20.00
CA LEU A 769 31.66 23.77 -20.25
C LEU A 769 30.98 25.15 -20.16
N PHE A 770 29.85 25.33 -20.86
CA PHE A 770 29.09 26.59 -20.84
C PHE A 770 28.62 26.96 -19.42
N TYR A 771 28.17 25.98 -18.63
CA TYR A 771 27.78 26.21 -17.24
C TYR A 771 28.97 26.67 -16.38
N LYS A 772 30.14 26.02 -16.52
CA LYS A 772 31.36 26.39 -15.78
C LYS A 772 31.92 27.76 -16.18
N GLU A 773 31.74 28.17 -17.44
CA GLU A 773 32.25 29.45 -17.95
C GLU A 773 31.28 30.62 -17.67
N PHE A 774 29.97 30.42 -17.80
CA PHE A 774 28.99 31.52 -17.82
C PHE A 774 27.95 31.51 -16.67
N MET A 775 27.83 30.43 -15.90
CA MET A 775 26.73 30.27 -14.92
C MET A 775 27.17 29.96 -13.49
N SER A 776 28.28 29.23 -13.29
CA SER A 776 28.66 28.72 -11.96
C SER A 776 29.05 29.81 -10.95
N SER A 777 29.40 31.01 -11.40
CA SER A 777 29.66 32.18 -10.54
C SER A 777 28.39 32.79 -9.95
N ASN A 778 27.21 32.61 -10.57
CA ASN A 778 25.97 33.15 -10.04
C ASN A 778 25.41 32.21 -8.93
N PRO A 779 25.17 32.70 -7.70
CA PRO A 779 24.83 31.85 -6.56
C PRO A 779 23.46 31.16 -6.71
N ARG A 780 22.52 31.72 -7.48
CA ARG A 780 21.22 31.09 -7.76
C ARG A 780 21.38 29.88 -8.67
N TRP A 781 22.22 30.03 -9.70
CA TRP A 781 22.56 28.95 -10.65
C TRP A 781 23.35 27.85 -9.96
N ALA A 782 24.39 28.20 -9.18
CA ALA A 782 25.19 27.26 -8.40
C ALA A 782 24.33 26.43 -7.42
N TYR A 783 23.45 27.09 -6.66
CA TYR A 783 22.56 26.39 -5.73
C TYR A 783 21.56 25.49 -6.48
N LEU A 784 20.88 26.00 -7.52
CA LEU A 784 19.92 25.19 -8.28
C LEU A 784 20.60 23.97 -8.95
N HIS A 785 21.81 24.15 -9.50
CA HIS A 785 22.61 23.05 -10.06
C HIS A 785 22.87 21.96 -9.03
N LEU A 786 23.31 22.29 -7.81
CA LEU A 786 23.49 21.31 -6.73
C LEU A 786 22.19 20.54 -6.42
N GLN A 787 21.04 21.23 -6.34
CA GLN A 787 19.75 20.59 -6.04
C GLN A 787 19.24 19.71 -7.19
N VAL A 788 19.52 20.07 -8.44
CA VAL A 788 19.13 19.30 -9.64
C VAL A 788 20.09 18.14 -9.88
N PHE A 789 21.36 18.44 -10.14
CA PHE A 789 22.36 17.49 -10.62
C PHE A 789 22.83 16.50 -9.56
N ARG A 790 22.84 16.89 -8.27
CA ARG A 790 23.15 15.96 -7.17
C ARG A 790 21.86 15.38 -6.58
N PHE A 791 21.12 16.18 -5.80
CA PHE A 791 20.14 15.62 -4.87
C PHE A 791 18.87 15.07 -5.55
N SER A 792 18.16 15.87 -6.36
CA SER A 792 16.92 15.38 -6.99
C SER A 792 17.19 14.26 -8.02
N GLN A 793 18.28 14.35 -8.78
CA GLN A 793 18.71 13.25 -9.65
C GLN A 793 19.04 11.99 -8.85
N ALA A 794 19.73 12.10 -7.70
CA ALA A 794 20.06 10.93 -6.88
C ALA A 794 18.80 10.29 -6.26
N ILE A 795 17.78 11.07 -5.87
CA ILE A 795 16.47 10.51 -5.46
C ILE A 795 15.80 9.77 -6.62
N ILE A 796 15.90 10.29 -7.85
CA ILE A 796 15.41 9.59 -9.05
C ILE A 796 16.19 8.30 -9.30
N ASN A 797 17.51 8.33 -9.16
CA ASN A 797 18.39 7.17 -9.29
C ASN A 797 18.09 6.10 -8.22
N LEU A 798 17.76 6.49 -6.98
CA LEU A 798 17.33 5.58 -5.92
C LEU A 798 16.06 4.82 -6.34
N ARG A 799 15.01 5.53 -6.77
CA ARG A 799 13.77 4.87 -7.20
C ARG A 799 13.99 4.00 -8.42
N MET A 800 14.77 4.47 -9.38
CA MET A 800 15.11 3.73 -10.59
C MET A 800 15.85 2.42 -10.24
N GLY A 801 16.84 2.49 -9.35
CA GLY A 801 17.56 1.34 -8.82
C GLY A 801 16.64 0.32 -8.15
N VAL A 802 15.78 0.75 -7.22
CA VAL A 802 14.78 -0.12 -6.58
C VAL A 802 13.82 -0.73 -7.61
N ARG A 803 13.28 0.06 -8.54
CA ARG A 803 12.29 -0.41 -9.52
C ARG A 803 12.88 -1.46 -10.48
N ARG A 804 14.18 -1.40 -10.77
CA ARG A 804 14.92 -2.30 -11.69
C ARG A 804 15.77 -3.37 -11.00
N ASN A 805 15.80 -3.44 -9.66
CA ASN A 805 16.70 -4.28 -8.87
C ASN A 805 18.19 -4.04 -9.18
N ASN A 806 18.58 -2.78 -9.39
CA ASN A 806 19.96 -2.40 -9.68
C ASN A 806 20.64 -1.85 -8.42
N SER A 807 21.41 -2.70 -7.73
CA SER A 807 22.11 -2.35 -6.49
C SER A 807 23.11 -1.21 -6.69
N CYS A 808 23.87 -1.21 -7.79
CA CYS A 808 24.85 -0.18 -8.10
C CYS A 808 24.22 1.23 -8.16
N LEU A 809 23.04 1.37 -8.76
CA LEU A 809 22.26 2.61 -8.75
C LEU A 809 21.73 2.99 -7.35
N VAL A 810 21.28 2.00 -6.55
CA VAL A 810 20.84 2.25 -5.17
C VAL A 810 22.01 2.75 -4.29
N GLN A 811 23.18 2.13 -4.40
CA GLN A 811 24.36 2.52 -3.62
C GLN A 811 24.93 3.86 -4.09
N SER A 812 24.96 4.11 -5.40
CA SER A 812 25.32 5.40 -6.00
C SER A 812 24.39 6.51 -5.50
N ALA A 813 23.08 6.27 -5.51
CA ALA A 813 22.12 7.21 -4.96
C ALA A 813 22.32 7.45 -3.46
N LYS A 814 22.45 6.40 -2.63
CA LYS A 814 22.76 6.54 -1.19
C LYS A 814 24.01 7.40 -0.96
N PHE A 815 25.06 7.18 -1.75
CA PHE A 815 26.31 7.95 -1.68
C PHE A 815 26.12 9.46 -1.95
N HIS A 816 25.25 9.85 -2.89
CA HIS A 816 24.97 11.27 -3.19
C HIS A 816 23.91 11.92 -2.29
N LEU A 817 23.16 11.11 -1.52
CA LEU A 817 22.05 11.58 -0.67
C LEU A 817 22.43 11.71 0.80
N LYS A 818 23.50 11.03 1.24
CA LYS A 818 23.95 11.01 2.64
C LYS A 818 24.06 12.41 3.26
N GLU A 819 24.58 13.39 2.52
CA GLU A 819 24.80 14.74 3.03
C GLU A 819 23.50 15.47 3.44
N LEU A 820 22.34 15.09 2.93
CA LEU A 820 21.05 15.67 3.35
C LEU A 820 20.76 15.41 4.84
N PHE A 821 21.12 14.25 5.38
CA PHE A 821 20.92 13.92 6.79
C PHE A 821 21.88 14.67 7.73
N TYR A 822 23.09 14.96 7.27
CA TYR A 822 24.07 15.76 8.01
C TYR A 822 23.74 17.24 7.92
N GLY A 823 23.36 17.74 6.75
CA GLY A 823 22.98 19.13 6.54
C GLY A 823 21.70 19.55 7.25
N ARG A 824 20.63 18.75 7.25
CA ARG A 824 19.33 19.14 7.83
C ARG A 824 19.07 18.69 9.28
N SER A 825 20.09 18.15 9.95
CA SER A 825 20.03 17.67 11.34
C SER A 825 18.96 16.60 11.61
N HIS A 826 19.14 15.45 10.96
CA HIS A 826 18.36 14.24 11.22
C HIS A 826 19.19 13.19 11.97
N PRO A 827 19.47 13.37 13.29
CA PRO A 827 20.43 12.53 14.02
C PRO A 827 20.13 11.03 13.93
N HIS A 828 18.85 10.63 14.04
CA HIS A 828 18.47 9.23 13.86
C HIS A 828 18.84 8.66 12.48
N TYR A 829 18.69 9.43 11.40
CA TYR A 829 18.97 8.96 10.04
C TYR A 829 20.46 9.03 9.66
N ARG A 830 21.27 9.85 10.35
CA ARG A 830 22.73 9.80 10.25
C ARG A 830 23.26 8.45 10.77
N ASN A 831 22.88 8.07 11.99
CA ASN A 831 23.25 6.79 12.57
C ASN A 831 22.74 5.60 11.74
N ILE A 832 21.59 5.71 11.07
CA ILE A 832 21.08 4.68 10.14
C ILE A 832 21.93 4.63 8.86
N GLU A 833 22.17 5.78 8.20
CA GLU A 833 22.97 5.86 6.96
C GLU A 833 24.40 5.37 7.17
N LEU A 834 25.05 5.80 8.24
CA LEU A 834 26.42 5.42 8.55
C LEU A 834 26.52 3.92 8.84
N PHE A 835 25.61 3.39 9.65
CA PHE A 835 25.57 1.97 9.98
C PHE A 835 25.31 1.09 8.75
N ASP A 836 24.32 1.43 7.92
CA ASP A 836 24.00 0.72 6.67
C ASP A 836 25.17 0.80 5.67
N THR A 837 25.83 1.96 5.55
CA THR A 837 27.02 2.15 4.69
C THR A 837 28.19 1.27 5.15
N LEU A 838 28.52 1.29 6.45
CA LEU A 838 29.61 0.48 6.99
C LEU A 838 29.29 -1.02 6.88
N GLN A 839 28.07 -1.44 7.23
CA GLN A 839 27.64 -2.83 7.09
C GLN A 839 27.73 -3.32 5.65
N TYR A 840 27.35 -2.51 4.66
CA TYR A 840 27.50 -2.88 3.26
C TYR A 840 28.96 -2.86 2.77
N HIS A 841 29.82 -2.00 3.31
CA HIS A 841 31.24 -1.94 2.97
C HIS A 841 31.98 -3.20 3.43
N PHE A 842 31.83 -3.58 4.70
CA PHE A 842 32.49 -4.75 5.29
C PHE A 842 31.81 -6.09 4.94
N MET A 843 30.77 -6.10 4.11
CA MET A 843 30.04 -7.31 3.74
C MET A 843 30.92 -8.22 2.84
N PRO A 844 31.13 -9.51 3.17
CA PRO A 844 31.87 -10.45 2.34
C PRO A 844 31.27 -10.57 0.94
N ASP A 845 32.11 -10.71 -0.09
CA ASP A 845 31.67 -10.68 -1.50
C ASP A 845 30.62 -11.74 -1.83
N GLU A 846 30.66 -12.92 -1.22
CA GLU A 846 29.64 -13.96 -1.42
C GLU A 846 28.26 -13.53 -0.90
N VAL A 847 28.23 -12.85 0.25
CA VAL A 847 27.02 -12.30 0.87
C VAL A 847 26.52 -11.10 0.07
N LYS A 848 27.46 -10.23 -0.33
CA LYS A 848 27.22 -9.00 -1.09
C LYS A 848 26.68 -9.29 -2.48
N ASN A 849 27.18 -10.30 -3.16
CA ASN A 849 26.65 -10.75 -4.45
C ASN A 849 25.19 -11.22 -4.33
N ILE A 850 24.83 -11.97 -3.28
CA ILE A 850 23.44 -12.37 -3.04
C ILE A 850 22.56 -11.15 -2.73
N TRP A 851 23.06 -10.22 -1.91
CA TRP A 851 22.39 -8.97 -1.59
C TRP A 851 22.14 -8.09 -2.83
N ASP A 852 23.16 -7.90 -3.67
CA ASP A 852 23.10 -7.05 -4.86
C ASP A 852 22.13 -7.59 -5.91
N ASN A 853 22.04 -8.92 -6.05
CA ASN A 853 21.03 -9.58 -6.87
C ASN A 853 19.60 -9.50 -6.30
N ASN A 854 19.40 -9.02 -5.06
CA ASN A 854 18.13 -9.03 -4.33
C ASN A 854 17.94 -7.72 -3.53
N THR A 855 18.35 -6.59 -4.10
CA THR A 855 18.17 -5.28 -3.48
C THR A 855 16.69 -4.89 -3.40
N ALA A 856 15.90 -5.31 -4.40
CA ALA A 856 14.45 -5.13 -4.47
C ALA A 856 13.76 -6.34 -5.12
N PHE A 857 12.48 -6.51 -4.83
CA PHE A 857 11.65 -7.67 -5.19
C PHE A 857 10.47 -7.27 -6.07
N THR A 858 9.92 -8.19 -6.87
CA THR A 858 8.71 -7.95 -7.69
C THR A 858 7.69 -9.07 -7.53
N VAL A 859 6.59 -8.80 -6.82
CA VAL A 859 5.50 -9.79 -6.65
C VAL A 859 4.77 -10.07 -7.97
N SER A 860 4.80 -9.11 -8.90
CA SER A 860 4.11 -9.20 -10.19
C SER A 860 4.94 -9.83 -11.32
N GLY A 861 6.23 -10.10 -11.09
CA GLY A 861 7.17 -10.46 -12.16
C GLY A 861 7.51 -9.31 -13.15
N HIS A 862 6.86 -8.14 -13.03
CA HIS A 862 7.06 -7.04 -13.97
C HIS A 862 8.37 -6.28 -13.68
N ASN A 863 9.24 -6.19 -14.71
CA ASN A 863 10.60 -5.59 -14.69
C ASN A 863 10.70 -4.10 -14.26
N SER A 864 9.57 -3.43 -14.05
CA SER A 864 9.49 -2.02 -13.64
C SER A 864 8.71 -1.82 -12.34
N LYS A 865 8.28 -2.90 -11.68
CA LYS A 865 7.47 -2.88 -10.45
C LYS A 865 8.25 -3.36 -9.22
N GLY A 866 9.58 -3.27 -9.24
CA GLY A 866 10.42 -3.55 -8.06
C GLY A 866 10.07 -2.66 -6.85
N GLN A 867 10.01 -3.25 -5.67
CA GLN A 867 9.77 -2.63 -4.36
C GLN A 867 10.66 -3.33 -3.31
N ASP A 868 10.97 -2.65 -2.21
CA ASP A 868 11.59 -3.27 -1.04
C ASP A 868 10.51 -3.84 -0.08
N LEU A 869 10.94 -4.67 0.87
CA LEU A 869 10.07 -5.42 1.77
C LEU A 869 9.21 -4.57 2.68
N ASP A 870 9.59 -3.32 2.98
CA ASP A 870 8.77 -2.41 3.78
C ASP A 870 7.48 -2.04 3.05
N PHE A 871 7.56 -1.62 1.78
CA PHE A 871 6.37 -1.33 0.97
C PHE A 871 5.58 -2.59 0.59
N LEU A 872 6.26 -3.72 0.39
CA LEU A 872 5.58 -5.00 0.14
C LEU A 872 4.85 -5.55 1.37
N LEU A 873 5.41 -5.33 2.57
CA LEU A 873 4.75 -5.62 3.84
C LEU A 873 3.56 -4.67 4.05
N GLU A 874 3.68 -3.38 3.73
CA GLU A 874 2.54 -2.46 3.80
C GLU A 874 1.38 -2.92 2.92
N GLU A 875 1.64 -3.37 1.69
CA GLU A 875 0.63 -3.96 0.80
C GLU A 875 -0.01 -5.23 1.39
N LYS A 876 0.79 -6.12 1.98
CA LYS A 876 0.26 -7.32 2.68
C LYS A 876 -0.53 -6.96 3.93
N ASN A 877 -0.14 -5.92 4.68
CA ASN A 877 -0.88 -5.43 5.83
C ASN A 877 -2.24 -4.83 5.44
N ARG A 878 -2.31 -4.12 4.30
CA ARG A 878 -3.59 -3.70 3.71
C ARG A 878 -4.47 -4.90 3.37
N ALA A 879 -3.90 -5.98 2.82
CA ALA A 879 -4.64 -7.22 2.54
C ALA A 879 -5.15 -7.88 3.84
N VAL A 880 -4.30 -8.05 4.86
CA VAL A 880 -4.72 -8.56 6.20
C VAL A 880 -5.90 -7.75 6.75
N LYS A 881 -5.83 -6.42 6.70
CA LYS A 881 -6.89 -5.52 7.18
C LYS A 881 -8.25 -5.73 6.48
N GLN A 882 -8.29 -6.17 5.22
CA GLN A 882 -9.55 -6.45 4.51
C GLN A 882 -10.33 -7.63 5.13
N PHE A 883 -9.63 -8.57 5.77
CA PHE A 883 -10.23 -9.73 6.43
C PHE A 883 -10.65 -9.48 7.88
N ILE A 884 -10.17 -8.40 8.50
CA ILE A 884 -10.44 -8.11 9.92
C ILE A 884 -11.93 -7.75 10.13
N PRO A 885 -12.64 -8.44 11.05
CA PRO A 885 -14.04 -8.16 11.36
C PRO A 885 -14.33 -6.69 11.73
N SER A 886 -15.14 -6.03 10.92
CA SER A 886 -15.44 -4.61 11.07
C SER A 886 -16.24 -4.31 12.36
N GLY A 887 -15.85 -3.25 13.07
CA GLY A 887 -16.57 -2.71 14.23
C GLY A 887 -16.19 -3.29 15.60
N SER A 888 -15.26 -4.25 15.67
CA SER A 888 -14.68 -4.77 16.92
C SER A 888 -13.16 -4.78 16.83
N ILE A 889 -12.48 -4.71 17.98
CA ILE A 889 -11.03 -4.96 18.02
C ILE A 889 -10.80 -6.46 17.75
N PRO A 890 -9.99 -6.83 16.75
CA PRO A 890 -9.62 -8.23 16.52
C PRO A 890 -8.88 -8.82 17.73
N SER A 891 -9.17 -10.08 18.04
CA SER A 891 -8.42 -10.83 19.07
C SER A 891 -7.06 -11.28 18.54
N ASN A 892 -6.16 -11.73 19.42
CA ASN A 892 -4.85 -12.23 19.01
C ASN A 892 -4.98 -13.44 18.08
N GLU A 893 -5.91 -14.34 18.38
CA GLU A 893 -6.21 -15.53 17.57
C GLU A 893 -6.75 -15.13 16.19
N THR A 894 -7.52 -14.03 16.11
CA THR A 894 -8.02 -13.49 14.83
C THR A 894 -6.87 -12.97 13.95
N TRP A 895 -5.89 -12.29 14.56
CA TRP A 895 -4.69 -11.82 13.85
C TRP A 895 -3.79 -12.96 13.42
N ASP A 896 -3.48 -13.90 14.33
CA ASP A 896 -2.71 -15.10 14.03
C ASP A 896 -3.35 -15.85 12.85
N ALA A 897 -4.67 -16.02 12.88
CA ALA A 897 -5.42 -16.74 11.84
C ALA A 897 -5.27 -16.12 10.45
N ILE A 898 -5.52 -14.81 10.34
CA ILE A 898 -5.52 -14.10 9.06
C ILE A 898 -4.10 -13.99 8.53
N CYS A 899 -3.11 -13.64 9.37
CA CYS A 899 -1.71 -13.53 8.95
C CYS A 899 -1.19 -14.89 8.46
N CYS A 900 -1.34 -15.96 9.25
CA CYS A 900 -0.79 -17.28 8.90
C CYS A 900 -1.45 -17.88 7.64
N ASN A 901 -2.69 -17.50 7.30
CA ASN A 901 -3.41 -18.06 6.16
C ASN A 901 -3.61 -17.10 4.98
N LEU A 902 -3.02 -15.89 5.01
CA LEU A 902 -3.27 -14.87 3.99
C LEU A 902 -3.04 -15.39 2.56
N GLN A 903 -1.92 -16.08 2.32
CA GLN A 903 -1.59 -16.66 1.01
C GLN A 903 -2.67 -17.64 0.53
N TYR A 904 -3.14 -18.52 1.40
CA TYR A 904 -4.21 -19.48 1.06
C TYR A 904 -5.50 -18.75 0.68
N ILE A 905 -5.85 -17.68 1.40
CA ILE A 905 -7.05 -16.90 1.11
C ILE A 905 -6.89 -16.12 -0.22
N GLU A 906 -5.70 -15.58 -0.50
CA GLU A 906 -5.37 -14.96 -1.79
C GLU A 906 -5.44 -15.98 -2.95
N ASP A 907 -4.98 -17.21 -2.74
CA ASP A 907 -5.07 -18.30 -3.73
C ASP A 907 -6.54 -18.63 -4.06
N LEU A 908 -7.41 -18.71 -3.04
CA LEU A 908 -8.86 -18.89 -3.24
C LEU A 908 -9.50 -17.73 -4.03
N GLN A 909 -9.12 -16.48 -3.75
CA GLN A 909 -9.60 -15.33 -4.52
C GLN A 909 -9.13 -15.38 -5.97
N ASN A 910 -7.91 -15.87 -6.23
CA ASN A 910 -7.36 -16.02 -7.57
C ASN A 910 -8.10 -17.11 -8.35
N LEU A 911 -8.47 -18.23 -7.71
CA LEU A 911 -9.34 -19.26 -8.28
C LEU A 911 -10.68 -18.66 -8.73
N VAL A 912 -11.40 -17.96 -7.83
CA VAL A 912 -12.67 -17.29 -8.17
C VAL A 912 -12.50 -16.28 -9.29
N SER A 913 -11.42 -15.49 -9.26
CA SER A 913 -11.11 -14.51 -10.30
C SER A 913 -10.91 -15.19 -11.68
N SER A 914 -10.26 -16.36 -11.71
CA SER A 914 -10.08 -17.14 -12.94
C SER A 914 -11.40 -17.66 -13.52
N TRP A 915 -12.33 -18.12 -12.67
CA TRP A 915 -13.63 -18.62 -13.12
C TRP A 915 -14.60 -17.52 -13.53
N VAL A 916 -14.51 -16.32 -12.94
CA VAL A 916 -15.39 -15.19 -13.30
C VAL A 916 -14.93 -14.49 -14.59
N GLY A 917 -13.79 -14.87 -15.16
CA GLY A 917 -13.18 -14.19 -16.31
C GLY A 917 -12.62 -12.79 -15.98
N THR A 918 -12.83 -12.31 -14.75
CA THR A 918 -12.15 -11.14 -14.20
C THR A 918 -10.73 -11.55 -13.82
N HIS A 919 -9.82 -11.59 -14.79
CA HIS A 919 -8.40 -11.51 -14.45
C HIS A 919 -8.24 -10.34 -13.47
N ARG A 920 -7.51 -10.58 -12.36
CA ARG A 920 -6.90 -9.50 -11.59
C ARG A 920 -5.88 -8.84 -12.51
N SER A 921 -6.37 -7.97 -13.38
CA SER A 921 -5.56 -6.88 -13.87
C SER A 921 -5.11 -6.17 -12.61
N ASN A 922 -3.83 -6.33 -12.25
CA ASN A 922 -3.14 -5.45 -11.32
C ASN A 922 -2.92 -4.09 -12.01
N ASN A 923 -4.05 -3.55 -12.50
CA ASN A 923 -4.30 -2.22 -13.00
C ASN A 923 -4.32 -1.24 -11.81
N TYR A 924 -3.27 -1.31 -11.00
CA TYR A 924 -2.32 -0.21 -10.97
C TYR A 924 -1.84 0.10 -12.41
N GLN A 925 -2.77 0.56 -13.26
CA GLN A 925 -2.48 1.63 -14.18
C GLN A 925 -1.99 2.72 -13.25
N THR A 926 -0.68 2.95 -13.24
CA THR A 926 -0.12 4.18 -12.69
C THR A 926 -0.85 5.30 -13.42
N LYS A 927 -1.86 5.90 -12.77
CA LYS A 927 -2.65 7.00 -13.34
C LYS A 927 -1.64 7.98 -13.92
N HIS A 928 -1.71 8.22 -15.22
CA HIS A 928 -0.78 9.11 -15.86
C HIS A 928 -1.03 10.49 -15.26
N VAL A 929 -0.15 10.91 -14.35
CA VAL A 929 -0.22 12.24 -13.76
C VAL A 929 0.25 13.18 -14.85
N ASP A 930 -0.72 13.80 -15.52
CA ASP A 930 -0.44 14.95 -16.37
C ASP A 930 0.10 16.06 -15.47
N ILE A 931 1.42 16.26 -15.57
CA ILE A 931 2.15 17.32 -14.89
C ILE A 931 2.56 18.44 -15.85
N GLU A 932 2.19 18.36 -17.14
CA GLU A 932 2.75 19.23 -18.18
C GLU A 932 2.36 20.70 -17.96
N PHE A 933 1.11 20.96 -17.58
CA PHE A 933 0.65 22.29 -17.17
C PHE A 933 1.45 22.84 -15.97
N ALA A 934 1.74 22.00 -14.97
CA ALA A 934 2.50 22.40 -13.79
C ALA A 934 3.97 22.69 -14.14
N VAL A 935 4.58 21.88 -15.00
CA VAL A 935 5.93 22.08 -15.54
C VAL A 935 6.02 23.39 -16.31
N ASN A 936 5.13 23.64 -17.28
CA ASN A 936 5.18 24.86 -18.10
C ASN A 936 4.95 26.12 -17.25
N SER A 937 4.03 26.07 -16.28
CA SER A 937 3.79 27.18 -15.35
C SER A 937 4.98 27.45 -14.42
N PHE A 938 5.66 26.40 -13.95
CA PHE A 938 6.81 26.54 -13.06
C PHE A 938 8.07 27.00 -13.82
N ARG A 939 8.25 26.60 -15.09
CA ARG A 939 9.33 27.07 -15.97
C ARG A 939 9.33 28.59 -16.13
N GLN A 940 8.17 29.20 -16.38
CA GLN A 940 8.04 30.66 -16.48
C GLN A 940 8.50 31.39 -15.20
N THR A 941 8.24 30.78 -14.04
CA THR A 941 8.64 31.30 -12.74
C THR A 941 10.16 31.21 -12.56
N LEU A 942 10.76 30.06 -12.89
CA LEU A 942 12.22 29.87 -12.87
C LEU A 942 12.94 30.77 -13.89
N ARG A 943 12.41 30.91 -15.12
CA ARG A 943 12.95 31.76 -16.19
C ARG A 943 13.13 33.22 -15.75
N THR A 944 12.18 33.73 -14.96
CA THR A 944 12.24 35.08 -14.38
C THR A 944 13.28 35.18 -13.26
N TYR A 945 13.37 34.13 -12.43
CA TYR A 945 14.30 34.06 -11.30
C TYR A 945 15.77 33.89 -11.72
N LEU A 946 16.03 33.15 -12.80
CA LEU A 946 17.37 32.79 -13.29
C LEU A 946 17.99 33.81 -14.27
N LYS A 947 17.37 34.97 -14.49
CA LYS A 947 17.94 36.03 -15.34
C LYS A 947 19.36 36.44 -14.86
N PRO A 948 20.34 36.65 -15.76
CA PRO A 948 21.72 36.99 -15.39
C PRO A 948 21.84 38.24 -14.51
N GLU A 949 20.99 39.24 -14.76
CA GLU A 949 20.86 40.51 -14.03
C GLU A 949 20.59 40.35 -12.52
N ASN A 950 20.19 39.15 -12.07
CA ASN A 950 19.82 38.87 -10.69
C ASN A 950 20.93 38.12 -9.93
N GLU A 951 21.82 38.87 -9.27
CA GLU A 951 22.92 38.29 -8.49
C GLU A 951 22.55 38.01 -7.02
N THR A 952 21.56 38.72 -6.45
CA THR A 952 21.17 38.57 -5.04
C THR A 952 20.68 37.16 -4.73
N PHE A 953 21.30 36.48 -3.76
CA PHE A 953 20.91 35.14 -3.33
C PHE A 953 19.60 35.17 -2.50
N CYS A 954 18.48 34.83 -3.14
CA CYS A 954 17.14 34.83 -2.55
C CYS A 954 16.31 33.64 -3.11
N GLY A 955 15.17 33.33 -2.51
CA GLY A 955 14.24 32.31 -3.01
C GLY A 955 13.28 32.86 -4.08
N LEU A 956 12.43 31.98 -4.65
CA LEU A 956 11.43 32.37 -5.66
C LEU A 956 10.39 33.39 -5.21
N SER A 957 10.19 33.54 -3.89
CA SER A 957 9.34 34.57 -3.30
C SER A 957 10.05 35.90 -3.06
N GLY A 958 11.35 36.00 -3.36
CA GLY A 958 12.20 37.15 -3.03
C GLY A 958 12.75 37.13 -1.60
N SER A 959 12.44 36.12 -0.79
CA SER A 959 12.99 35.95 0.56
C SER A 959 14.51 35.78 0.53
N LYS A 960 15.24 36.54 1.35
CA LYS A 960 16.70 36.43 1.47
C LYS A 960 17.07 35.02 1.94
N LEU A 961 18.02 34.38 1.26
CA LEU A 961 18.52 33.07 1.64
C LEU A 961 19.84 33.20 2.42
N HIS A 962 20.06 32.28 3.35
CA HIS A 962 21.28 32.27 4.15
C HIS A 962 22.49 31.80 3.31
N PRO A 963 23.61 32.55 3.25
CA PRO A 963 24.77 32.22 2.39
C PRO A 963 25.36 30.82 2.61
N GLY A 964 25.22 30.25 3.82
CA GLY A 964 25.66 28.90 4.14
C GLY A 964 25.04 27.79 3.28
N LEU A 965 23.93 28.04 2.57
CA LEU A 965 23.40 27.12 1.57
C LEU A 965 24.34 26.88 0.38
N LEU A 966 25.19 27.85 0.03
CA LEU A 966 26.20 27.69 -1.03
C LEU A 966 27.31 26.74 -0.58
N LYS A 967 27.65 26.75 0.72
CA LYS A 967 28.58 25.81 1.36
C LYS A 967 27.88 24.56 1.95
N PHE A 968 26.65 24.24 1.49
CA PHE A 968 25.87 23.13 2.07
C PHE A 968 26.60 21.79 1.98
N LEU A 969 27.18 21.48 0.81
CA LEU A 969 27.81 20.18 0.56
C LEU A 969 29.11 20.01 1.37
N GLU A 970 29.96 21.04 1.40
CA GLU A 970 31.16 21.14 2.24
C GLU A 970 30.81 20.96 3.73
N THR A 971 29.92 21.81 4.25
CA THR A 971 29.48 21.78 5.67
C THR A 971 28.90 20.43 6.07
N SER A 972 28.10 19.81 5.20
CA SER A 972 27.47 18.52 5.46
C SER A 972 28.47 17.37 5.39
N THR A 973 29.49 17.47 4.54
CA THR A 973 30.58 16.49 4.43
C THR A 973 31.46 16.54 5.69
N LEU A 974 31.86 17.74 6.13
CA LEU A 974 32.60 17.95 7.38
C LEU A 974 31.83 17.38 8.58
N LYS A 975 30.53 17.67 8.69
CA LYS A 975 29.66 17.09 9.73
C LYS A 975 29.56 15.56 9.67
N ARG A 976 29.67 14.95 8.49
CA ARG A 976 29.71 13.49 8.34
C ARG A 976 31.07 12.91 8.74
N MET A 977 32.17 13.56 8.36
CA MET A 977 33.53 13.14 8.73
C MET A 977 33.72 13.21 10.25
N ASP A 978 33.30 14.30 10.88
CA ASP A 978 33.32 14.45 12.34
C ASP A 978 32.47 13.37 13.03
N HIS A 979 31.26 13.09 12.52
CA HIS A 979 30.40 12.01 13.05
C HIS A 979 31.04 10.61 12.93
N ILE A 980 31.80 10.34 11.86
CA ILE A 980 32.58 9.09 11.73
C ILE A 980 33.70 9.05 12.78
N ASN A 981 34.45 10.14 12.92
CA ASN A 981 35.54 10.25 13.88
C ASN A 981 35.01 10.00 15.32
N THR A 982 33.88 10.62 15.70
CA THR A 982 33.30 10.47 17.05
C THR A 982 32.64 9.11 17.30
N GLU A 983 31.74 8.65 16.41
CA GLU A 983 30.89 7.47 16.68
C GLU A 983 31.55 6.14 16.29
N VAL A 984 32.58 6.15 15.43
CA VAL A 984 33.20 4.93 14.88
C VAL A 984 34.67 4.82 15.28
N LEU A 985 35.43 5.90 15.18
CA LEU A 985 36.87 5.90 15.53
C LEU A 985 37.13 6.20 17.01
N ASN A 986 36.14 6.73 17.74
CA ASN A 986 36.26 7.23 19.12
C ASN A 986 37.34 8.33 19.26
N GLU A 987 37.51 9.14 18.21
CA GLU A 987 38.33 10.35 18.23
C GLU A 987 37.58 11.50 18.94
N GLU A 988 38.32 12.51 19.41
CA GLU A 988 37.68 13.68 20.02
C GLU A 988 36.88 14.48 18.98
N PRO A 989 35.67 14.97 19.32
CA PRO A 989 34.86 15.77 18.41
C PRO A 989 35.60 17.05 18.02
N ASN A 990 35.53 17.43 16.75
CA ASN A 990 36.01 18.73 16.30
C ASN A 990 35.12 19.81 16.94
N LEU A 991 35.69 20.58 17.86
CA LEU A 991 34.98 21.62 18.64
C LEU A 991 34.30 22.68 17.76
N ILE A 992 34.78 22.89 16.53
CA ILE A 992 34.21 23.82 15.55
C ILE A 992 32.97 23.23 14.85
N VAL A 993 32.86 21.90 14.75
CA VAL A 993 31.81 21.21 13.99
C VAL A 993 30.64 20.84 14.89
N ASN A 994 29.66 21.75 15.04
CA ASN A 994 28.41 21.40 15.71
C ASN A 994 27.59 20.42 14.86
N GLN A 995 27.68 19.13 15.18
CA GLN A 995 26.92 18.08 14.50
C GLN A 995 25.40 18.35 14.55
N ASN A 996 24.84 18.84 15.65
CA ASN A 996 23.37 18.94 15.82
C ASN A 996 22.74 20.18 15.18
N GLU A 997 23.56 21.12 14.68
CA GLU A 997 23.10 22.32 14.00
C GLU A 997 22.73 22.04 12.54
N PRO A 998 21.55 22.45 12.04
CA PRO A 998 21.24 22.38 10.62
C PRO A 998 22.00 23.44 9.83
N VAL A 999 22.22 23.22 8.53
CA VAL A 999 22.50 24.29 7.58
C VAL A 999 21.19 25.05 7.36
N TYR A 1000 21.19 26.29 7.80
CA TYR A 1000 20.02 27.17 7.77
C TYR A 1000 19.67 27.61 6.35
N VAL A 1001 18.38 27.74 6.09
CA VAL A 1001 17.81 28.25 4.83
C VAL A 1001 17.67 29.78 4.86
N SER A 1002 17.36 30.36 6.02
CA SER A 1002 17.20 31.80 6.20
C SER A 1002 17.54 32.25 7.63
N ASP A 1003 17.71 33.57 7.83
CA ASP A 1003 18.03 34.17 9.13
C ASP A 1003 16.88 33.96 10.17
N GLU A 1004 15.63 33.86 9.73
CA GLU A 1004 14.49 33.52 10.61
C GLU A 1004 14.55 32.06 11.12
N GLU A 1005 15.13 31.14 10.34
CA GLU A 1005 15.36 29.76 10.79
C GLU A 1005 16.41 29.72 11.92
N ILE A 1006 17.48 30.53 11.80
CA ILE A 1006 18.48 30.73 12.86
C ILE A 1006 17.79 31.25 14.13
N ALA A 1007 16.98 32.31 14.00
CA ALA A 1007 16.27 32.88 15.14
C ALA A 1007 15.31 31.86 15.79
N SER A 1008 14.61 31.04 14.99
CA SER A 1008 13.76 29.96 15.49
C SER A 1008 14.55 28.84 16.19
N HIS A 1009 15.79 28.57 15.76
CA HIS A 1009 16.66 27.56 16.36
C HIS A 1009 17.30 28.05 17.67
N MET A 1010 17.88 29.25 17.69
CA MET A 1010 18.45 29.87 18.90
C MET A 1010 17.43 29.97 20.03
N ASN A 1011 16.17 30.30 19.70
CA ASN A 1011 15.07 30.30 20.67
C ASN A 1011 14.75 28.92 21.28
N LYS A 1012 15.18 27.80 20.68
CA LYS A 1012 14.98 26.43 21.18
C LYS A 1012 16.17 25.87 21.97
N LEU A 1013 17.38 26.39 21.75
CA LEU A 1013 18.61 25.95 22.44
C LEU A 1013 18.53 26.13 23.97
N SER A 1014 19.33 25.37 24.74
CA SER A 1014 19.43 25.60 26.19
C SER A 1014 20.23 26.87 26.50
N LYS A 1015 20.15 27.37 27.74
CA LYS A 1015 20.96 28.52 28.20
C LYS A 1015 22.47 28.24 28.01
N ILE A 1016 22.90 27.00 28.28
CA ILE A 1016 24.32 26.59 28.19
C ILE A 1016 24.80 26.57 26.73
N ASP A 1017 23.95 26.09 25.80
CA ASP A 1017 24.32 26.04 24.38
C ASP A 1017 24.42 27.44 23.76
N ILE A 1018 23.60 28.39 24.24
CA ILE A 1018 23.67 29.79 23.83
C ILE A 1018 24.95 30.43 24.35
N ILE A 1019 25.30 30.24 25.64
CA ILE A 1019 26.58 30.72 26.20
C ILE A 1019 27.76 30.22 25.37
N ARG A 1020 27.85 28.92 25.11
CA ARG A 1020 28.92 28.32 24.28
C ARG A 1020 29.01 28.89 22.87
N LYS A 1021 27.86 29.18 22.24
CA LYS A 1021 27.83 29.85 20.94
C LYS A 1021 28.33 31.29 21.02
N THR A 1022 28.01 32.01 22.10
CA THR A 1022 28.53 33.36 22.34
C THR A 1022 30.03 33.34 22.60
N GLU A 1023 30.55 32.38 23.36
CA GLU A 1023 32.00 32.16 23.58
C GLU A 1023 32.74 31.97 22.24
N HIS A 1024 32.23 31.11 21.35
CA HIS A 1024 32.80 30.90 20.01
C HIS A 1024 32.79 32.19 19.16
N LEU A 1025 31.68 32.94 19.14
CA LEU A 1025 31.63 34.21 18.40
C LEU A 1025 32.71 35.19 18.88
N ILE A 1026 32.96 35.24 20.19
CA ILE A 1026 33.94 36.13 20.82
C ILE A 1026 35.37 35.69 20.50
N HIS A 1027 35.70 34.42 20.73
CA HIS A 1027 37.08 33.94 20.62
C HIS A 1027 37.52 33.68 19.16
N ASP A 1028 36.62 33.12 18.33
CA ASP A 1028 36.98 32.54 17.03
C ASP A 1028 36.51 33.39 15.82
N GLU A 1029 35.38 34.10 15.91
CA GLU A 1029 34.82 34.89 14.79
C GLU A 1029 35.11 36.40 14.87
N LEU A 1030 35.18 36.99 16.07
CA LEU A 1030 35.52 38.40 16.26
C LEU A 1030 36.98 38.66 15.85
N LYS A 1031 37.25 39.60 14.92
CA LYS A 1031 38.62 39.91 14.48
C LYS A 1031 39.32 40.94 15.39
N ASP A 1032 38.58 41.87 15.98
CA ASP A 1032 39.15 42.90 16.87
C ASP A 1032 39.43 42.38 18.30
N ASN A 1033 40.69 42.44 18.73
CA ASN A 1033 41.13 41.97 20.05
C ASN A 1033 40.60 42.84 21.22
N ILE A 1034 40.32 44.13 21.01
CA ILE A 1034 39.76 45.03 22.02
C ILE A 1034 38.27 44.70 22.22
N LEU A 1035 37.53 44.51 21.14
CA LEU A 1035 36.12 44.10 21.21
C LEU A 1035 36.00 42.67 21.77
N ARG A 1036 36.94 41.76 21.46
CA ARG A 1036 37.00 40.42 22.08
C ARG A 1036 37.09 40.53 23.59
N SER A 1037 38.11 41.21 24.12
CA SER A 1037 38.25 41.38 25.57
C SER A 1037 37.13 42.19 26.20
N HIS A 1038 36.46 43.09 25.47
CA HIS A 1038 35.22 43.71 25.96
C HIS A 1038 34.12 42.67 26.17
N TYR A 1039 33.81 41.87 25.15
CA TYR A 1039 32.73 40.90 25.20
C TYR A 1039 33.01 39.69 26.10
N GLU A 1040 34.28 39.27 26.28
CA GLU A 1040 34.71 38.32 27.32
C GLU A 1040 34.33 38.82 28.72
N ASN A 1041 34.64 40.09 29.02
CA ASN A 1041 34.29 40.71 30.31
C ASN A 1041 32.77 40.89 30.48
N VAL A 1042 32.04 41.26 29.41
CA VAL A 1042 30.57 41.34 29.42
C VAL A 1042 29.96 39.97 29.72
N LEU A 1043 30.40 38.91 29.02
CA LEU A 1043 29.92 37.54 29.25
C LEU A 1043 30.21 37.05 30.67
N HIS A 1044 31.44 37.26 31.18
CA HIS A 1044 31.79 36.93 32.56
C HIS A 1044 30.96 37.70 33.60
N SER A 1045 30.63 38.98 33.34
CA SER A 1045 29.78 39.77 34.24
C SER A 1045 28.31 39.29 34.27
N ILE A 1046 27.86 38.63 33.20
CA ILE A 1046 26.51 38.11 33.02
C ILE A 1046 26.38 36.66 33.54
N ASP A 1047 27.47 35.89 33.61
CA ASP A 1047 27.42 34.48 34.00
C ASP A 1047 27.23 34.19 35.51
N GLY A 1048 26.79 35.19 36.27
CA GLY A 1048 26.39 35.09 37.68
C GLY A 1048 25.12 34.26 37.95
N GLY A 1049 24.92 33.13 37.24
CA GLY A 1049 23.93 32.07 37.52
C GLY A 1049 22.44 32.41 37.28
N GLN A 1050 21.98 33.60 37.69
CA GLN A 1050 20.55 33.93 37.82
C GLN A 1050 19.91 34.60 36.60
N LEU A 1051 20.68 35.04 35.59
CA LEU A 1051 20.13 35.79 34.47
C LEU A 1051 19.32 34.90 33.50
N LYS A 1052 18.23 35.49 32.99
CA LYS A 1052 17.27 34.86 32.05
C LYS A 1052 17.93 34.56 30.70
N LYS A 1053 17.44 33.51 30.03
CA LYS A 1053 17.85 33.08 28.68
C LYS A 1053 17.94 34.24 27.68
N ASP A 1054 16.96 35.14 27.74
CA ASP A 1054 16.81 36.27 26.81
C ASP A 1054 18.01 37.21 26.82
N VAL A 1055 18.69 37.39 27.96
CA VAL A 1055 19.88 38.26 28.09
C VAL A 1055 21.04 37.74 27.26
N TYR A 1056 21.29 36.42 27.31
CA TYR A 1056 22.34 35.78 26.53
C TYR A 1056 22.01 35.72 25.03
N LEU A 1057 20.72 35.64 24.67
CA LEU A 1057 20.28 35.78 23.28
C LEU A 1057 20.52 37.20 22.75
N THR A 1058 20.20 38.24 23.53
CA THR A 1058 20.50 39.63 23.15
C THR A 1058 22.00 39.82 22.92
N LEU A 1059 22.84 39.37 23.87
CA LEU A 1059 24.30 39.46 23.74
C LEU A 1059 24.83 38.71 22.51
N TYR A 1060 24.31 37.50 22.23
CA TYR A 1060 24.65 36.74 21.03
C TYR A 1060 24.34 37.51 19.74
N TYR A 1061 23.16 38.12 19.63
CA TYR A 1061 22.80 38.91 18.44
C TYR A 1061 23.59 40.20 18.33
N GLU A 1062 23.86 40.90 19.43
CA GLU A 1062 24.69 42.10 19.46
C GLU A 1062 26.10 41.81 18.91
N ILE A 1063 26.75 40.75 19.40
CA ILE A 1063 28.06 40.31 18.92
C ILE A 1063 28.01 39.89 17.44
N LYS A 1064 26.95 39.19 17.02
CA LYS A 1064 26.77 38.80 15.63
C LYS A 1064 26.62 40.02 14.71
N ASP A 1065 25.87 41.04 15.11
CA ASP A 1065 25.70 42.28 14.36
C ASP A 1065 27.04 43.06 14.25
N VAL A 1066 27.86 43.03 15.32
CA VAL A 1066 29.24 43.58 15.30
C VAL A 1066 30.13 42.84 14.30
N ILE A 1067 30.20 41.51 14.35
CA ILE A 1067 30.97 40.69 13.39
C ILE A 1067 30.49 40.97 11.95
N GLN A 1068 29.18 41.05 11.75
CA GLN A 1068 28.60 41.32 10.44
C GLN A 1068 28.90 42.75 9.95
N SER A 1069 29.16 43.70 10.85
CA SER A 1069 29.66 45.04 10.52
C SER A 1069 31.17 45.07 10.20
N GLU A 1070 32.00 44.25 10.87
CA GLU A 1070 33.42 44.08 10.53
C GLU A 1070 33.57 43.46 9.13
N CYS A 1071 32.77 42.44 8.81
CA CYS A 1071 32.81 41.75 7.51
C CYS A 1071 32.35 42.62 6.33
N ASN A 1072 31.60 43.70 6.55
CA ASN A 1072 31.22 44.63 5.48
C ASN A 1072 32.34 45.62 5.08
N ILE A 1073 33.51 45.55 5.73
CA ILE A 1073 34.63 46.49 5.53
C ILE A 1073 35.81 45.83 4.77
N GLY A 1074 35.79 44.51 4.53
CA GLY A 1074 36.84 43.82 3.79
C GLY A 1074 36.39 42.57 3.03
N GLU A 1075 37.00 42.39 1.86
CA GLU A 1075 37.10 41.15 1.05
C GLU A 1075 35.91 40.78 0.13
N GLU A 1076 35.99 41.33 -1.10
CA GLU A 1076 35.65 40.59 -2.31
C GLU A 1076 36.61 39.40 -2.49
N GLU A 1077 36.32 38.24 -1.89
CA GLU A 1077 37.01 36.99 -2.26
C GLU A 1077 36.14 36.12 -3.19
N SER A 1078 36.60 35.97 -4.43
CA SER A 1078 36.00 35.09 -5.42
C SER A 1078 36.32 33.62 -5.10
N VAL A 1079 35.34 32.90 -4.56
CA VAL A 1079 35.45 31.45 -4.34
C VAL A 1079 35.50 30.71 -5.68
N ASP A 1080 36.61 30.02 -5.96
CA ASP A 1080 36.73 29.15 -7.14
C ASP A 1080 35.91 27.86 -6.93
N PHE A 1081 34.77 27.76 -7.62
CA PHE A 1081 33.90 26.59 -7.64
C PHE A 1081 34.44 25.43 -8.50
N GLY A 1082 35.62 25.59 -9.13
CA GLY A 1082 36.15 24.69 -10.15
C GLY A 1082 36.63 23.31 -9.67
N THR A 1083 36.83 23.11 -8.36
CA THR A 1083 37.50 21.94 -7.76
C THR A 1083 36.55 20.87 -7.21
N LEU A 1084 35.23 21.09 -7.29
CA LEU A 1084 34.17 20.21 -6.78
C LEU A 1084 33.26 19.65 -7.90
N LEU A 1085 33.74 19.78 -9.13
CA LEU A 1085 33.23 19.26 -10.41
C LEU A 1085 34.26 18.28 -10.99
#